data_AF-A0A8B6FW93-F1
#
_entry.id   AF-A0A8B6FW93-F1
#
_cell.length_a   1.000
_cell.length_b   1.000
_cell.length_c   1.000
_cell.angle_alpha   90.00
_cell.angle_beta   90.00
_cell.angle_gamma   90.00
#
_symmetry.space_group_name_H-M   'P 1'
#
loop_
_entity.id
_entity.type
_entity.pdbx_description
1 polymer ?
#
loop_
_entity_poly.entity_id
_entity_poly.type
_entity_poly.pdbx_seq_one_letter_code
_entity_poly.pdbx_strand_id
1 'polypeptide(L)'
;IIPLEIYDNNLCFLHEGIWTITIVDTSPPKEKERSPKTAKVIVKKMKPESELNKPKPKIVTVARPAPPDAPIKVPDYSGFAGPRYSQDGSVLPHSLLGTFSEFKKIALEKGDLLDVTVPGGELERETSVPTLKYEKKKRVHQPPSHANENKALHNWQMKMIERKKQQGYISKLLQKNPEDLAMNAADNYRKIQEERYILDRTIPLTDYGKGYRVGSEFWKQQERFGDDDTGIHMTLTQNEKGYPQPVTHVGIPKSIRDEKGWHWAPTHTAPVHYPWHKAPYLEKRKKELGKYIKELDPHKPEFDALEIIGTNQPQIKRPESEVDFVQEDRMSLDDLDDQDIDGEKEPGDQTNQNVFGPSLNFAGQPARWIGDGYSYQGQVGIEGRVTFETYSGDRVTSYLYIVNDGTTAVYYDWKKLPKDNPFDLVHQQVQRFYFNNSSGVILPGETMKFPFVFKSPNAGVFTEQWKFETRPVLCGGASLIVTLRGIALQEDKFQKEREQLERDLQQKQAEQIVRNILHNIINGIKIQDRPPSPVDAYITEEEIFSRNNPKLFYTHDAVQALKQLYAEINPEEKEDRIWDLSVEDLKDELMAMDDDDERKEDFLHQMNTHVSKMSYSQSNPIKKDLYKAG
;
A
#
# COMPACT_ATOMS: atom_id res chain seq x y z
N ILE A 1 -33.26 43.89 -2.14
CA ILE A 1 -32.35 45.06 -2.03
C ILE A 1 -31.28 44.86 -3.09
N ILE A 2 -31.43 45.64 -4.16
CA ILE A 2 -30.55 46.07 -5.26
C ILE A 2 -29.48 45.11 -5.85
N PRO A 3 -29.32 45.14 -7.20
CA PRO A 3 -28.64 44.15 -8.05
C PRO A 3 -27.32 44.70 -8.62
N LEU A 4 -26.77 44.10 -9.68
CA LEU A 4 -25.99 44.70 -10.80
C LEU A 4 -25.47 43.52 -11.67
N GLU A 5 -26.03 43.28 -12.86
CA GLU A 5 -25.69 43.91 -14.16
C GLU A 5 -24.31 43.53 -14.70
N ILE A 6 -24.31 42.87 -15.87
CA ILE A 6 -23.19 42.84 -16.81
C ILE A 6 -23.77 43.25 -18.17
N TYR A 7 -23.31 44.42 -18.63
CA TYR A 7 -23.27 44.90 -20.02
C TYR A 7 -22.49 43.89 -20.89
N ASP A 8 -22.83 43.61 -22.15
CA ASP A 8 -22.53 44.55 -23.22
C ASP A 8 -23.24 44.24 -24.54
N ASN A 9 -23.38 45.33 -25.29
CA ASN A 9 -24.11 45.55 -26.52
C ASN A 9 -23.22 45.39 -27.76
N ASN A 10 -23.88 45.02 -28.88
CA ASN A 10 -23.68 45.56 -30.24
C ASN A 10 -22.40 45.19 -31.03
N LEU A 11 -22.35 45.05 -32.37
CA LEU A 11 -23.18 45.53 -33.50
C LEU A 11 -22.80 44.75 -34.78
N CYS A 12 -23.82 44.44 -35.63
CA CYS A 12 -23.96 44.41 -37.11
C CYS A 12 -22.74 44.17 -38.06
N PHE A 13 -22.85 43.50 -39.22
CA PHE A 13 -23.71 43.80 -40.39
C PHE A 13 -23.86 42.60 -41.37
N LEU A 14 -25.12 42.28 -41.70
CA LEU A 14 -25.72 42.17 -43.04
C LEU A 14 -24.98 41.47 -44.22
N HIS A 15 -25.58 40.39 -44.75
CA HIS A 15 -25.98 40.34 -46.17
C HIS A 15 -27.23 39.49 -46.38
N GLU A 16 -28.12 40.01 -47.22
CA GLU A 16 -29.50 39.63 -47.45
C GLU A 16 -29.69 38.36 -48.29
N GLY A 17 -30.75 37.62 -47.98
CA GLY A 17 -31.33 36.57 -48.81
C GLY A 17 -32.75 36.28 -48.31
N ILE A 18 -33.72 37.01 -48.88
CA ILE A 18 -35.18 36.89 -48.69
C ILE A 18 -35.58 35.44 -49.12
N TRP A 19 -36.45 34.67 -48.43
CA TRP A 19 -37.92 34.75 -48.50
C TRP A 19 -38.65 33.95 -47.40
N THR A 20 -39.74 34.58 -46.94
CA THR A 20 -41.02 34.05 -46.42
C THR A 20 -41.07 33.29 -45.10
N ILE A 21 -41.39 34.09 -44.08
CA ILE A 21 -42.02 33.76 -42.81
C ILE A 21 -43.39 33.09 -43.05
N THR A 22 -43.58 31.90 -42.49
CA THR A 22 -44.90 31.42 -42.07
C THR A 22 -44.89 31.33 -40.55
N ILE A 23 -45.69 32.21 -39.94
CA ILE A 23 -45.92 32.27 -38.50
C ILE A 23 -46.73 31.03 -38.11
N VAL A 24 -46.20 30.21 -37.22
CA VAL A 24 -46.99 29.20 -36.50
C VAL A 24 -46.96 29.58 -35.03
N ASP A 25 -48.14 29.96 -34.54
CA ASP A 25 -48.46 30.37 -33.18
C ASP A 25 -47.81 29.49 -32.12
N THR A 26 -47.02 30.12 -31.25
CA THR A 26 -46.58 29.58 -29.97
C THR A 26 -47.72 29.70 -28.96
N SER A 27 -48.66 28.75 -29.03
CA SER A 27 -49.55 28.47 -27.90
C SER A 27 -48.88 27.44 -26.96
N PRO A 28 -48.82 27.70 -25.65
CA PRO A 28 -48.23 26.75 -24.70
C PRO A 28 -49.08 25.47 -24.64
N PRO A 29 -48.46 24.27 -24.56
CA PRO A 29 -49.24 23.05 -24.43
C PRO A 29 -49.98 23.05 -23.09
N LYS A 30 -51.31 22.98 -23.17
CA LYS A 30 -52.24 22.84 -22.05
C LYS A 30 -51.79 21.74 -21.09
N GLU A 31 -51.77 22.06 -19.80
CA GLU A 31 -51.69 21.09 -18.70
C GLU A 31 -52.77 20.02 -18.91
N LYS A 32 -52.34 18.77 -19.12
CA LYS A 32 -53.23 17.63 -18.98
C LYS A 32 -53.38 17.35 -17.50
N GLU A 33 -54.60 17.50 -17.01
CA GLU A 33 -55.04 17.09 -15.68
C GLU A 33 -54.48 15.71 -15.33
N ARG A 34 -53.76 15.62 -14.21
CA ARG A 34 -53.33 14.35 -13.64
C ARG A 34 -54.58 13.59 -13.19
N SER A 35 -54.98 12.58 -13.94
CA SER A 35 -55.92 11.57 -13.47
C SER A 35 -55.42 10.99 -12.13
N PRO A 36 -56.27 10.80 -11.11
CA PRO A 36 -55.83 10.28 -9.83
C PRO A 36 -55.22 8.87 -10.01
N LYS A 37 -54.02 8.67 -9.47
CA LYS A 37 -53.35 7.37 -9.45
C LYS A 37 -54.22 6.39 -8.67
N THR A 38 -54.96 5.52 -9.35
CA THR A 38 -55.61 4.38 -8.71
C THR A 38 -54.53 3.35 -8.37
N ALA A 39 -54.22 3.22 -7.08
CA ALA A 39 -53.39 2.13 -6.60
C ALA A 39 -54.16 0.81 -6.79
N LYS A 40 -53.75 0.00 -7.77
CA LYS A 40 -54.24 -1.39 -7.88
C LYS A 40 -53.63 -2.20 -6.74
N VAL A 41 -54.33 -2.30 -5.63
CA VAL A 41 -54.04 -3.28 -4.58
C VAL A 41 -54.43 -4.65 -5.12
N ILE A 42 -53.44 -5.50 -5.40
CA ILE A 42 -53.68 -6.91 -5.72
C ILE A 42 -53.95 -7.62 -4.39
N VAL A 43 -55.23 -7.75 -4.04
CA VAL A 43 -55.64 -8.66 -2.97
C VAL A 43 -55.59 -10.08 -3.54
N LYS A 44 -54.56 -10.86 -3.17
CA LYS A 44 -54.56 -12.31 -3.40
C LYS A 44 -55.74 -12.89 -2.62
N LYS A 45 -56.78 -13.35 -3.33
CA LYS A 45 -57.79 -14.22 -2.72
C LYS A 45 -57.08 -15.44 -2.14
N MET A 46 -57.24 -15.69 -0.84
CA MET A 46 -56.82 -16.95 -0.23
C MET A 46 -57.53 -18.08 -0.96
N LYS A 47 -56.76 -19.11 -1.34
CA LYS A 47 -57.31 -20.32 -1.94
C LYS A 47 -58.19 -21.03 -0.91
N PRO A 48 -59.34 -21.59 -1.31
CA PRO A 48 -60.18 -22.37 -0.40
C PRO A 48 -59.42 -23.60 0.11
N GLU A 49 -59.68 -23.99 1.36
CA GLU A 49 -59.04 -25.14 2.05
C GLU A 49 -59.11 -26.45 1.25
N SER A 50 -60.09 -26.60 0.37
CA SER A 50 -60.25 -27.76 -0.52
C SER A 50 -59.14 -27.92 -1.58
N GLU A 51 -58.34 -26.89 -1.86
CA GLU A 51 -57.20 -26.95 -2.80
C GLU A 51 -55.84 -27.19 -2.14
N LEU A 52 -55.72 -27.00 -0.82
CA LEU A 52 -54.47 -27.22 -0.09
C LEU A 52 -54.19 -28.71 0.15
N ASN A 53 -55.23 -29.53 0.20
CA ASN A 53 -55.15 -30.97 0.45
C ASN A 53 -55.04 -31.85 -0.81
N LYS A 54 -54.91 -31.26 -2.01
CA LYS A 54 -54.67 -32.05 -3.23
C LYS A 54 -53.16 -32.28 -3.43
N PRO A 55 -52.69 -33.53 -3.58
CA PRO A 55 -51.29 -33.81 -3.83
C PRO A 55 -50.89 -33.21 -5.18
N LYS A 56 -49.98 -32.24 -5.17
CA LYS A 56 -49.43 -31.67 -6.41
C LYS A 56 -48.40 -32.65 -6.98
N PRO A 57 -48.56 -33.15 -8.22
CA PRO A 57 -47.50 -33.93 -8.85
C PRO A 57 -46.30 -33.02 -9.14
N LYS A 58 -45.12 -33.49 -8.74
CA LYS A 58 -43.84 -32.80 -8.98
C LYS A 58 -43.50 -32.95 -10.47
N ILE A 59 -43.74 -31.90 -11.25
CA ILE A 59 -43.39 -31.90 -12.68
C ILE A 59 -41.87 -31.74 -12.77
N VAL A 60 -41.19 -32.81 -13.16
CA VAL A 60 -39.76 -32.82 -13.45
C VAL A 60 -39.62 -32.87 -14.97
N THR A 61 -39.05 -31.82 -15.55
CA THR A 61 -38.72 -31.76 -16.98
C THR A 61 -37.53 -32.67 -17.26
N VAL A 62 -37.75 -33.76 -18.00
CA VAL A 62 -36.70 -34.70 -18.41
C VAL A 62 -36.42 -34.47 -19.90
N ALA A 63 -35.14 -34.38 -20.27
CA ALA A 63 -34.71 -34.04 -21.63
C ALA A 63 -35.07 -35.09 -22.71
N ARG A 64 -35.48 -36.31 -22.32
CA ARG A 64 -36.04 -37.35 -23.20
C ARG A 64 -37.12 -38.14 -22.45
N PRO A 65 -38.26 -38.48 -23.09
CA PRO A 65 -39.29 -39.33 -22.49
C PRO A 65 -38.77 -40.76 -22.31
N ALA A 66 -39.14 -41.40 -21.21
CA ALA A 66 -38.81 -42.80 -20.95
C ALA A 66 -39.61 -43.73 -21.88
N PRO A 67 -39.05 -44.89 -22.30
CA PRO A 67 -39.76 -45.87 -23.10
C PRO A 67 -40.94 -46.48 -22.32
N PRO A 68 -42.01 -46.89 -23.02
CA PRO A 68 -43.28 -47.31 -22.40
C PRO A 68 -43.19 -48.56 -21.50
N ASP A 69 -42.16 -49.39 -21.64
CA ASP A 69 -41.96 -50.63 -20.86
C ASP A 69 -40.91 -50.50 -19.73
N ALA A 70 -40.64 -49.30 -19.24
CA ALA A 70 -39.73 -49.13 -18.10
C ALA A 70 -40.35 -49.74 -16.82
N PRO A 71 -39.69 -50.71 -16.15
CA PRO A 71 -40.23 -51.34 -14.95
C PRO A 71 -40.39 -50.30 -13.83
N ILE A 72 -41.63 -50.11 -13.38
CA ILE A 72 -41.99 -49.20 -12.30
C ILE A 72 -41.50 -49.82 -10.99
N LYS A 73 -40.39 -49.30 -10.45
CA LYS A 73 -40.00 -49.63 -9.07
C LYS A 73 -41.02 -49.01 -8.12
N VAL A 74 -41.66 -49.85 -7.31
CA VAL A 74 -42.58 -49.40 -6.26
C VAL A 74 -41.80 -48.48 -5.31
N PRO A 75 -42.22 -47.23 -5.10
CA PRO A 75 -41.55 -46.38 -4.13
C PRO A 75 -41.75 -46.99 -2.75
N ASP A 76 -40.65 -47.33 -2.10
CA ASP A 76 -40.63 -47.82 -0.73
C ASP A 76 -41.19 -46.74 0.20
N TYR A 77 -42.37 -46.99 0.77
CA TYR A 77 -43.19 -46.04 1.55
C TYR A 77 -42.71 -45.91 3.00
N SER A 78 -41.39 -45.92 3.22
CA SER A 78 -40.80 -45.42 4.46
C SER A 78 -40.77 -43.89 4.38
N GLY A 79 -41.81 -43.26 4.95
CA GLY A 79 -41.99 -41.82 5.01
C GLY A 79 -40.78 -41.07 5.60
N PHE A 80 -40.76 -39.75 5.41
CA PHE A 80 -39.65 -38.82 5.68
C PHE A 80 -39.16 -38.73 7.15
N ALA A 81 -39.55 -39.66 8.02
CA ALA A 81 -39.25 -39.67 9.45
C ALA A 81 -39.05 -41.12 9.95
N GLY A 82 -37.85 -41.67 9.77
CA GLY A 82 -37.46 -42.96 10.35
C GLY A 82 -36.10 -43.49 9.82
N PRO A 83 -35.41 -44.38 10.55
CA PRO A 83 -34.20 -45.03 10.06
C PRO A 83 -34.51 -45.88 8.83
N ARG A 84 -33.71 -45.74 7.78
CA ARG A 84 -33.78 -46.59 6.58
C ARG A 84 -32.88 -47.80 6.74
N TYR A 85 -33.36 -48.96 6.32
CA TYR A 85 -32.64 -50.23 6.41
C TYR A 85 -32.17 -50.69 5.03
N SER A 86 -31.02 -51.36 4.98
CA SER A 86 -30.50 -52.07 3.81
C SER A 86 -31.34 -53.34 3.55
N GLN A 87 -31.17 -53.96 2.38
CA GLN A 87 -31.79 -55.26 2.05
C GLN A 87 -31.43 -56.36 3.07
N ASP A 88 -30.30 -56.22 3.76
CA ASP A 88 -29.84 -57.13 4.82
C ASP A 88 -30.40 -56.80 6.21
N GLY A 89 -31.31 -55.82 6.32
CA GLY A 89 -31.92 -55.41 7.59
C GLY A 89 -31.05 -54.50 8.47
N SER A 90 -29.85 -54.12 8.03
CA SER A 90 -28.95 -53.19 8.75
C SER A 90 -29.29 -51.72 8.50
N VAL A 91 -29.11 -50.85 9.48
CA VAL A 91 -29.43 -49.41 9.35
C VAL A 91 -28.41 -48.72 8.42
N LEU A 92 -28.90 -47.95 7.45
CA LEU A 92 -28.05 -47.19 6.55
C LEU A 92 -27.30 -46.06 7.29
N PRO A 93 -25.96 -45.96 7.19
CA PRO A 93 -25.16 -45.02 8.00
C PRO A 93 -25.51 -43.55 7.80
N HIS A 94 -25.96 -43.17 6.60
CA HIS A 94 -26.33 -41.79 6.25
C HIS A 94 -27.82 -41.50 6.48
N SER A 95 -28.57 -42.44 7.06
CA SER A 95 -29.99 -42.26 7.38
C SER A 95 -30.23 -41.68 8.76
N LEU A 96 -29.22 -41.69 9.64
CA LEU A 96 -29.30 -41.18 11.01
C LEU A 96 -28.17 -40.18 11.23
N LEU A 97 -28.49 -39.08 11.93
CA LEU A 97 -27.49 -38.23 12.53
C LEU A 97 -27.17 -38.80 13.92
N GLY A 98 -25.95 -39.31 14.11
CA GLY A 98 -25.49 -39.92 15.36
C GLY A 98 -25.53 -41.45 15.34
N THR A 99 -25.31 -42.06 16.50
CA THR A 99 -25.36 -43.53 16.64
C THR A 99 -26.79 -44.04 16.75
N PHE A 100 -27.05 -45.28 16.31
CA PHE A 100 -28.39 -45.88 16.39
C PHE A 100 -28.92 -45.96 17.84
N SER A 101 -28.02 -46.23 18.80
CA SER A 101 -28.35 -46.28 20.23
C SER A 101 -28.84 -44.93 20.77
N GLU A 102 -28.22 -43.83 20.33
CA GLU A 102 -28.59 -42.47 20.72
C GLU A 102 -29.94 -42.07 20.11
N PHE A 103 -30.16 -42.39 18.84
CA PHE A 103 -31.46 -42.21 18.19
C PHE A 103 -32.58 -42.99 18.92
N LYS A 104 -32.34 -44.26 19.27
CA LYS A 104 -33.31 -45.10 19.99
C LYS A 104 -33.68 -44.50 21.36
N LYS A 105 -32.69 -43.98 22.09
CA LYS A 105 -32.91 -43.34 23.40
C LYS A 105 -33.81 -42.11 23.27
N ILE A 106 -33.50 -41.22 22.32
CA ILE A 106 -34.27 -39.99 22.09
C ILE A 106 -35.68 -40.31 21.58
N ALA A 107 -35.83 -41.33 20.74
CA ALA A 107 -37.14 -41.76 20.23
C ALA A 107 -38.03 -42.35 21.34
N LEU A 108 -37.45 -43.12 22.28
CA LEU A 108 -38.14 -43.62 23.48
C LEU A 108 -38.55 -42.48 24.42
N GLU A 109 -37.66 -41.51 24.64
CA GLU A 109 -37.95 -40.33 25.48
C GLU A 109 -39.06 -39.45 24.88
N LYS A 110 -39.17 -39.37 23.55
CA LYS A 110 -40.22 -38.61 22.86
C LYS A 110 -41.54 -39.38 22.67
N GLY A 111 -41.54 -40.70 22.85
CA GLY A 111 -42.72 -41.54 22.69
C GLY A 111 -43.18 -41.76 21.24
N ASP A 112 -42.36 -41.39 20.25
CA ASP A 112 -42.76 -41.35 18.82
C ASP A 112 -42.65 -42.73 18.12
N LEU A 113 -42.02 -43.74 18.72
CA LEU A 113 -41.82 -45.06 18.10
C LEU A 113 -41.88 -46.19 19.15
N LEU A 114 -42.95 -47.01 19.14
CA LEU A 114 -43.17 -48.08 20.11
C LEU A 114 -42.60 -49.45 19.73
N ASP A 115 -42.14 -49.67 18.50
CA ASP A 115 -41.49 -50.92 18.10
C ASP A 115 -40.45 -50.68 17.01
N VAL A 116 -39.19 -50.50 17.40
CA VAL A 116 -38.05 -50.54 16.47
C VAL A 116 -37.30 -51.85 16.71
N THR A 117 -37.51 -52.83 15.85
CA THR A 117 -36.75 -54.08 15.82
C THR A 117 -35.26 -53.78 15.68
N VAL A 118 -34.48 -54.26 16.66
CA VAL A 118 -33.02 -54.16 16.66
C VAL A 118 -32.48 -55.12 15.59
N PRO A 119 -31.71 -54.66 14.59
CA PRO A 119 -31.01 -55.57 13.69
C PRO A 119 -29.98 -56.37 14.49
N GLY A 120 -30.18 -57.69 14.55
CA GLY A 120 -29.25 -58.60 15.20
C GLY A 120 -27.91 -58.61 14.48
N GLY A 121 -26.84 -58.31 15.20
CA GLY A 121 -25.47 -58.35 14.68
C GLY A 121 -24.58 -57.35 15.39
N GLU A 122 -24.10 -57.72 16.58
CA GLU A 122 -22.94 -57.09 17.21
C GLU A 122 -21.75 -57.13 16.25
N LEU A 123 -21.38 -55.96 15.76
CA LEU A 123 -20.01 -55.66 15.37
C LEU A 123 -19.80 -54.17 15.63
N GLU A 124 -19.35 -53.89 16.84
CA GLU A 124 -18.73 -52.61 17.19
C GLU A 124 -17.57 -52.38 16.22
N ARG A 125 -17.83 -51.60 15.17
CA ARG A 125 -16.77 -50.94 14.41
C ARG A 125 -16.58 -49.59 15.06
N GLU A 126 -15.46 -49.48 15.78
CA GLU A 126 -14.93 -48.24 16.32
C GLU A 126 -15.10 -47.10 15.30
N THR A 127 -15.84 -46.08 15.71
CA THR A 127 -15.99 -44.84 14.96
C THR A 127 -14.65 -44.10 15.01
N SER A 128 -13.77 -44.39 14.05
CA SER A 128 -12.72 -43.43 13.69
C SER A 128 -13.41 -42.19 13.13
N VAL A 129 -13.30 -41.09 13.85
CA VAL A 129 -13.83 -39.79 13.43
C VAL A 129 -13.08 -39.39 12.16
N PRO A 130 -13.71 -39.36 10.96
CA PRO A 130 -13.05 -38.81 9.80
C PRO A 130 -13.20 -37.30 9.91
N THR A 131 -12.18 -36.65 10.47
CA THR A 131 -11.98 -35.22 10.27
C THR A 131 -11.83 -35.01 8.77
N LEU A 132 -12.88 -34.50 8.11
CA LEU A 132 -12.87 -34.09 6.71
C LEU A 132 -11.88 -32.92 6.54
N LYS A 133 -10.59 -33.21 6.48
CA LYS A 133 -9.69 -32.41 5.65
C LYS A 133 -10.11 -32.70 4.22
N TYR A 134 -10.54 -31.65 3.52
CA TYR A 134 -10.86 -31.71 2.10
C TYR A 134 -9.58 -32.08 1.33
N GLU A 135 -9.30 -33.37 1.17
CA GLU A 135 -8.27 -33.83 0.25
C GLU A 135 -8.79 -33.64 -1.17
N LYS A 136 -8.33 -32.56 -1.79
CA LYS A 136 -8.44 -32.34 -3.23
C LYS A 136 -7.89 -33.62 -3.89
N LYS A 137 -8.76 -34.40 -4.55
CA LYS A 137 -8.35 -35.58 -5.33
C LYS A 137 -7.10 -35.20 -6.13
N LYS A 138 -5.96 -35.87 -5.86
CA LYS A 138 -4.78 -35.78 -6.72
C LYS A 138 -5.25 -36.19 -8.11
N ARG A 139 -5.33 -35.22 -9.02
CA ARG A 139 -5.49 -35.52 -10.44
C ARG A 139 -4.30 -36.38 -10.79
N VAL A 140 -4.56 -37.64 -11.12
CA VAL A 140 -3.56 -38.47 -11.79
C VAL A 140 -3.28 -37.74 -13.09
N HIS A 141 -2.15 -37.04 -13.16
CA HIS A 141 -1.63 -36.54 -14.41
C HIS A 141 -1.20 -37.75 -15.21
N GLN A 142 -2.14 -38.32 -15.95
CA GLN A 142 -1.77 -39.05 -17.16
C GLN A 142 -0.99 -38.05 -18.02
N PRO A 143 0.19 -38.41 -18.54
CA PRO A 143 0.86 -37.57 -19.52
C PRO A 143 -0.15 -37.28 -20.63
N PRO A 144 -0.28 -36.03 -21.11
CA PRO A 144 -1.26 -35.71 -22.12
C PRO A 144 -0.93 -36.54 -23.36
N SER A 145 -1.68 -37.62 -23.58
CA SER A 145 -1.86 -38.16 -24.93
C SER A 145 -2.32 -36.98 -25.77
N HIS A 146 -1.55 -36.62 -26.80
CA HIS A 146 -1.81 -35.48 -27.68
C HIS A 146 -3.33 -35.33 -27.91
N ALA A 147 -3.96 -34.43 -27.14
CA ALA A 147 -5.40 -34.32 -27.16
C ALA A 147 -5.74 -33.82 -28.56
N ASN A 148 -6.53 -34.59 -29.30
CA ASN A 148 -6.92 -34.24 -30.65
C ASN A 148 -7.92 -33.06 -30.54
N GLU A 149 -7.39 -31.83 -30.45
CA GLU A 149 -8.12 -30.57 -30.23
C GLU A 149 -9.09 -30.21 -31.38
N ASN A 150 -9.06 -30.97 -32.48
CA ASN A 150 -9.94 -30.82 -33.63
C ASN A 150 -11.44 -30.81 -33.26
N LYS A 151 -11.85 -31.57 -32.25
CA LYS A 151 -13.25 -31.55 -31.77
C LYS A 151 -13.62 -30.24 -31.10
N ALA A 152 -12.69 -29.62 -30.37
CA ALA A 152 -12.92 -28.33 -29.72
C ALA A 152 -13.05 -27.21 -30.77
N LEU A 153 -12.18 -27.22 -31.79
CA LEU A 153 -12.24 -26.28 -32.91
C LEU A 153 -13.53 -26.42 -33.72
N HIS A 154 -13.95 -27.65 -34.02
CA HIS A 154 -15.22 -27.89 -34.72
C HIS A 154 -16.44 -27.39 -33.90
N ASN A 155 -16.45 -27.66 -32.59
CA ASN A 155 -17.50 -27.16 -31.70
C ASN A 155 -17.52 -25.63 -31.64
N TRP A 156 -16.35 -24.99 -31.60
CA TRP A 156 -16.20 -23.55 -31.64
C TRP A 156 -16.78 -22.95 -32.92
N GLN A 157 -16.42 -23.49 -34.09
CA GLN A 157 -16.97 -23.07 -35.38
C GLN A 157 -18.50 -23.18 -35.43
N MET A 158 -19.05 -24.31 -34.97
CA MET A 158 -20.50 -24.51 -34.91
C MET A 158 -21.19 -23.47 -34.01
N LYS A 159 -20.58 -23.14 -32.86
CA LYS A 159 -21.09 -22.10 -31.95
C LYS A 159 -21.00 -20.70 -32.54
N MET A 160 -19.94 -20.39 -33.29
CA MET A 160 -19.83 -19.12 -34.01
C MET A 160 -20.89 -18.97 -35.11
N ILE A 161 -21.21 -20.04 -35.83
CA ILE A 161 -22.30 -20.05 -36.82
C ILE A 161 -23.66 -19.80 -36.13
N GLU A 162 -23.93 -20.49 -35.02
CA GLU A 162 -25.16 -20.31 -34.23
C GLU A 162 -25.28 -18.85 -33.75
N ARG A 163 -24.19 -18.29 -33.22
CA ARG A 163 -24.09 -16.89 -32.80
C ARG A 163 -24.41 -15.94 -33.95
N LYS A 164 -23.80 -16.11 -35.13
CA LYS A 164 -24.04 -15.25 -36.31
C LYS A 164 -25.51 -15.29 -36.75
N LYS A 165 -26.16 -16.46 -36.71
CA LYS A 165 -27.60 -16.59 -37.01
C LYS A 165 -28.45 -15.80 -36.03
N GLN A 166 -28.18 -15.94 -34.73
CA GLN A 166 -28.89 -15.20 -33.68
C GLN A 166 -28.67 -13.69 -33.80
N GLN A 167 -27.43 -13.27 -34.05
CA GLN A 167 -27.05 -11.87 -34.24
C GLN A 167 -27.80 -11.26 -35.44
N GLY A 168 -27.86 -11.96 -36.58
CA GLY A 168 -28.61 -11.53 -37.75
C GLY A 168 -30.13 -11.44 -37.51
N TYR A 169 -30.69 -12.38 -36.74
CA TYR A 169 -32.10 -12.34 -36.35
C TYR A 169 -32.41 -11.13 -35.46
N ILE A 170 -31.61 -10.92 -34.40
CA ILE A 170 -31.78 -9.80 -33.47
C ILE A 170 -31.57 -8.45 -34.17
N SER A 171 -30.57 -8.37 -35.04
CA SER A 171 -30.28 -7.18 -35.86
C SER A 171 -31.49 -6.80 -36.74
N LYS A 172 -32.09 -7.77 -37.43
CA LYS A 172 -33.31 -7.55 -38.24
C LYS A 172 -34.51 -7.15 -37.39
N LEU A 173 -34.69 -7.80 -36.24
CA LEU A 173 -35.78 -7.52 -35.31
C LEU A 173 -35.72 -6.10 -34.74
N LEU A 174 -34.52 -5.66 -34.35
CA LEU A 174 -34.30 -4.35 -33.73
C LEU A 174 -34.03 -3.23 -34.74
N GLN A 175 -33.90 -3.55 -36.03
CA GLN A 175 -33.42 -2.62 -37.08
C GLN A 175 -32.11 -1.92 -36.67
N LYS A 176 -31.27 -2.65 -35.94
CA LYS A 176 -29.98 -2.17 -35.46
C LYS A 176 -28.88 -2.99 -36.09
N ASN A 177 -27.78 -2.32 -36.31
CA ASN A 177 -26.57 -2.93 -36.78
C ASN A 177 -26.09 -4.06 -35.84
N PRO A 178 -25.52 -5.15 -36.36
CA PRO A 178 -25.08 -6.30 -35.56
C PRO A 178 -24.06 -5.95 -34.46
N GLU A 179 -23.34 -4.84 -34.63
CA GLU A 179 -22.26 -4.37 -33.75
C GLU A 179 -22.78 -3.51 -32.59
N ASP A 180 -23.88 -2.79 -32.83
CA ASP A 180 -24.56 -1.98 -31.81
C ASP A 180 -25.43 -2.84 -30.88
N LEU A 181 -25.47 -4.15 -31.12
CA LEU A 181 -26.10 -5.10 -30.23
C LEU A 181 -25.29 -5.23 -28.93
N ALA A 182 -25.99 -5.33 -27.80
CA ALA A 182 -25.37 -5.44 -26.47
C ALA A 182 -24.34 -6.58 -26.36
N MET A 183 -24.50 -7.65 -27.15
CA MET A 183 -23.57 -8.78 -27.23
C MET A 183 -22.19 -8.45 -27.82
N ASN A 184 -22.04 -7.31 -28.50
CA ASN A 184 -20.79 -6.82 -29.08
C ASN A 184 -20.39 -5.43 -28.53
N ALA A 185 -21.36 -4.62 -28.08
CA ALA A 185 -21.11 -3.28 -27.53
C ALA A 185 -20.26 -3.26 -26.24
N ALA A 186 -20.16 -4.38 -25.51
CA ALA A 186 -19.36 -4.50 -24.29
C ALA A 186 -17.86 -4.26 -24.52
N ASP A 187 -17.34 -4.62 -25.70
CA ASP A 187 -15.92 -4.45 -26.04
C ASP A 187 -15.56 -2.95 -26.14
N ASN A 188 -16.46 -2.13 -26.69
CA ASN A 188 -16.29 -0.67 -26.73
C ASN A 188 -16.36 -0.03 -25.33
N TYR A 189 -17.27 -0.51 -24.47
CA TYR A 189 -17.40 -0.02 -23.10
C TYR A 189 -16.11 -0.24 -22.29
N ARG A 190 -15.45 -1.40 -22.47
CA ARG A 190 -14.18 -1.69 -21.80
C ARG A 190 -13.08 -0.72 -22.20
N LYS A 191 -12.88 -0.50 -23.50
CA LYS A 191 -11.91 0.47 -24.04
C LYS A 191 -12.15 1.88 -23.50
N ILE A 192 -13.42 2.29 -23.44
CA ILE A 192 -13.83 3.57 -22.85
C ILE A 192 -13.41 3.67 -21.38
N GLN A 193 -13.60 2.60 -20.61
CA GLN A 193 -13.25 2.58 -19.19
C GLN A 193 -11.74 2.59 -18.97
N GLU A 194 -10.97 1.91 -19.83
CA GLU A 194 -9.50 1.96 -19.82
C GLU A 194 -9.00 3.38 -20.10
N GLU A 195 -9.53 4.05 -21.13
CA GLU A 195 -9.19 5.45 -21.42
C GLU A 195 -9.58 6.40 -20.27
N ARG A 196 -10.75 6.21 -19.66
CA ARG A 196 -11.17 7.00 -18.49
C ARG A 196 -10.25 6.77 -17.30
N TYR A 197 -9.85 5.53 -17.05
CA TYR A 197 -8.96 5.18 -15.95
C TYR A 197 -7.57 5.83 -16.11
N ILE A 198 -7.00 5.80 -17.32
CA ILE A 198 -5.72 6.46 -17.63
C ILE A 198 -5.84 7.98 -17.42
N LEU A 199 -6.93 8.59 -17.89
CA LEU A 199 -7.14 10.02 -17.71
C LEU A 199 -7.33 10.39 -16.22
N ASP A 200 -8.12 9.62 -15.47
CA ASP A 200 -8.35 9.89 -14.04
C ASP A 200 -7.07 9.74 -13.20
N ARG A 201 -6.12 8.89 -13.63
CA ARG A 201 -4.80 8.77 -13.00
C ARG A 201 -3.83 9.90 -13.35
N THR A 202 -3.99 10.53 -14.51
CA THR A 202 -3.06 11.56 -15.00
C THR A 202 -3.52 12.98 -14.71
N ILE A 203 -4.84 13.22 -14.59
CA ILE A 203 -5.40 14.52 -14.21
C ILE A 203 -4.79 15.07 -12.90
N PRO A 204 -4.64 14.29 -11.82
CA PRO A 204 -4.05 14.76 -10.57
C PRO A 204 -2.62 15.27 -10.65
N LEU A 205 -1.87 14.85 -11.68
CA LEU A 205 -0.49 15.27 -11.89
C LEU A 205 -0.39 16.66 -12.54
N THR A 206 -1.52 17.21 -13.01
CA THR A 206 -1.57 18.47 -13.78
C THR A 206 -2.54 19.50 -13.21
N ASP A 207 -3.75 19.07 -12.81
CA ASP A 207 -4.78 19.98 -12.34
C ASP A 207 -4.78 20.11 -10.82
N TYR A 208 -4.99 21.33 -10.33
CA TYR A 208 -5.30 21.57 -8.93
C TYR A 208 -6.75 21.14 -8.63
N GLY A 209 -6.95 20.43 -7.52
CA GLY A 209 -8.26 20.03 -7.00
C GLY A 209 -8.55 18.54 -7.15
N LYS A 210 -8.66 18.03 -8.39
CA LYS A 210 -8.94 16.61 -8.65
C LYS A 210 -7.67 15.79 -8.37
N GLY A 211 -7.63 15.11 -7.23
CA GLY A 211 -6.47 14.31 -6.82
C GLY A 211 -5.34 15.10 -6.18
N TYR A 212 -5.64 16.26 -5.56
CA TYR A 212 -4.71 16.95 -4.64
C TYR A 212 -4.15 16.04 -3.53
N ARG A 213 -4.81 14.91 -3.26
CA ARG A 213 -4.35 13.90 -2.31
C ARG A 213 -3.48 12.78 -2.91
N VAL A 214 -3.19 12.81 -4.21
CA VAL A 214 -2.30 11.83 -4.83
C VAL A 214 -0.88 12.03 -4.29
N GLY A 215 -0.25 10.96 -3.80
CA GLY A 215 1.00 11.00 -3.02
C GLY A 215 0.83 11.21 -1.51
N SER A 216 -0.40 11.45 -1.04
CA SER A 216 -0.75 11.58 0.39
C SER A 216 -1.81 10.55 0.81
N GLU A 217 -1.87 9.42 0.13
CA GLU A 217 -2.81 8.32 0.38
C GLU A 217 -2.66 7.74 1.79
N PHE A 218 -1.47 7.87 2.38
CA PHE A 218 -1.22 7.59 3.79
C PHE A 218 -2.18 8.32 4.73
N TRP A 219 -2.57 9.55 4.39
CA TRP A 219 -3.47 10.40 5.18
C TRP A 219 -4.96 10.20 4.83
N LYS A 220 -5.28 9.27 3.93
CA LYS A 220 -6.68 8.97 3.60
C LYS A 220 -7.30 8.16 4.73
N GLN A 221 -8.32 8.71 5.37
CA GLN A 221 -9.07 8.03 6.42
C GLN A 221 -10.14 7.12 5.82
N GLN A 222 -10.37 5.98 6.46
CA GLN A 222 -11.50 5.09 6.14
C GLN A 222 -12.84 5.75 6.46
N GLU A 223 -13.82 5.55 5.58
CA GLU A 223 -15.19 5.93 5.87
C GLU A 223 -15.74 5.05 7.01
N ARG A 224 -16.45 5.70 7.94
CA ARG A 224 -17.03 5.09 9.14
C ARG A 224 -18.53 5.33 9.14
N PHE A 225 -19.29 4.29 9.43
CA PHE A 225 -20.73 4.36 9.62
C PHE A 225 -21.06 4.09 11.10
N GLY A 226 -21.71 5.04 11.77
CA GLY A 226 -22.08 4.94 13.19
C GLY A 226 -21.15 5.73 14.11
N ASP A 227 -21.20 5.40 15.41
CA ASP A 227 -20.43 6.05 16.48
C ASP A 227 -18.94 5.67 16.45
N ASP A 228 -18.10 6.47 17.09
CA ASP A 228 -16.64 6.30 17.07
C ASP A 228 -16.17 4.98 17.71
N ASP A 229 -16.91 4.45 18.69
CA ASP A 229 -16.54 3.25 19.45
C ASP A 229 -17.18 1.95 18.92
N THR A 230 -18.32 2.04 18.23
CA THR A 230 -19.09 0.87 17.74
C THR A 230 -19.40 0.91 16.25
N GLY A 231 -18.90 1.93 15.56
CA GLY A 231 -19.09 2.15 14.15
C GLY A 231 -18.42 1.08 13.29
N ILE A 232 -19.04 0.77 12.16
CA ILE A 232 -18.48 -0.15 11.18
C ILE A 232 -17.52 0.64 10.30
N HIS A 233 -16.27 0.21 10.29
CA HIS A 233 -15.23 0.79 9.45
C HIS A 233 -15.20 0.11 8.08
N MET A 234 -15.12 0.90 7.02
CA MET A 234 -14.84 0.39 5.68
C MET A 234 -13.34 0.20 5.46
N THR A 235 -12.95 -0.88 4.80
CA THR A 235 -11.54 -1.04 4.36
C THR A 235 -11.27 -0.24 3.10
N LEU A 236 -10.24 0.60 3.12
CA LEU A 236 -9.73 1.27 1.91
C LEU A 236 -9.28 0.25 0.86
N THR A 237 -9.62 0.51 -0.40
CA THR A 237 -9.14 -0.29 -1.54
C THR A 237 -7.64 -0.09 -1.77
N GLN A 238 -6.97 -1.01 -2.49
CA GLN A 238 -5.53 -0.86 -2.77
C GLN A 238 -5.19 0.44 -3.52
N ASN A 239 -6.05 0.84 -4.46
CA ASN A 239 -5.91 2.11 -5.17
C ASN A 239 -5.94 3.31 -4.22
N GLU A 240 -6.82 3.28 -3.22
CA GLU A 240 -6.97 4.35 -2.23
C GLU A 240 -5.85 4.40 -1.19
N LYS A 241 -5.13 3.29 -1.01
CA LYS A 241 -3.92 3.21 -0.18
C LYS A 241 -2.66 3.64 -0.93
N GLY A 242 -2.77 4.12 -2.17
CA GLY A 242 -1.63 4.52 -2.99
C GLY A 242 -0.96 3.38 -3.75
N TYR A 243 -1.60 2.20 -3.82
CA TYR A 243 -1.13 1.07 -4.61
C TYR A 243 -2.09 0.78 -5.77
N PRO A 244 -2.20 1.68 -6.77
CA PRO A 244 -3.06 1.48 -7.91
C PRO A 244 -2.55 0.35 -8.81
N GLN A 245 -3.46 -0.51 -9.27
CA GLN A 245 -3.08 -1.60 -10.19
C GLN A 245 -2.48 -1.06 -11.50
N PRO A 246 -1.53 -1.80 -12.11
CA PRO A 246 -1.01 -1.48 -13.43
C PRO A 246 -2.13 -1.33 -14.47
N VAL A 247 -1.93 -0.46 -15.45
CA VAL A 247 -2.88 -0.30 -16.56
C VAL A 247 -2.91 -1.61 -17.33
N THR A 248 -4.09 -2.23 -17.41
CA THR A 248 -4.32 -3.45 -18.17
C THR A 248 -5.10 -3.11 -19.42
N HIS A 249 -4.60 -3.56 -20.56
CA HIS A 249 -5.27 -3.41 -21.84
C HIS A 249 -5.85 -4.75 -22.26
N VAL A 250 -7.12 -4.79 -22.60
CA VAL A 250 -7.78 -5.99 -23.13
C VAL A 250 -8.39 -5.65 -24.49
N GLY A 251 -7.95 -6.36 -25.52
CA GLY A 251 -8.44 -6.16 -26.87
C GLY A 251 -8.62 -7.49 -27.62
N ILE A 252 -9.30 -7.40 -28.75
CA ILE A 252 -9.63 -8.54 -29.60
C ILE A 252 -9.01 -8.30 -31.00
N PRO A 253 -8.20 -9.24 -31.51
CA PRO A 253 -7.63 -9.18 -32.86
C PRO A 253 -8.67 -9.16 -33.96
N LYS A 254 -8.28 -8.67 -35.14
CA LYS A 254 -9.19 -8.52 -36.29
C LYS A 254 -9.83 -9.84 -36.70
N SER A 255 -9.06 -10.93 -36.77
CA SER A 255 -9.54 -12.27 -37.12
C SER A 255 -10.68 -12.76 -36.22
N ILE A 256 -10.56 -12.55 -34.91
CA ILE A 256 -11.58 -12.94 -33.93
C ILE A 256 -12.83 -12.06 -34.06
N ARG A 257 -12.70 -10.78 -34.44
CA ARG A 257 -13.86 -9.92 -34.72
C ARG A 257 -14.65 -10.42 -35.93
N ASP A 258 -13.95 -10.75 -37.01
CA ASP A 258 -14.54 -11.30 -38.23
C ASP A 258 -15.21 -12.67 -37.95
N GLU A 259 -14.59 -13.49 -37.11
CA GLU A 259 -15.16 -14.74 -36.63
C GLU A 259 -16.42 -14.52 -35.80
N LYS A 260 -16.44 -13.51 -34.93
CA LYS A 260 -17.61 -13.13 -34.13
C LYS A 260 -18.75 -12.54 -34.97
N GLY A 261 -18.51 -12.11 -36.20
CA GLY A 261 -19.51 -11.46 -37.05
C GLY A 261 -19.58 -9.95 -36.83
N TRP A 262 -18.44 -9.33 -36.52
CA TRP A 262 -18.25 -7.89 -36.39
C TRP A 262 -17.25 -7.43 -37.47
N HIS A 263 -17.65 -6.51 -38.35
CA HIS A 263 -16.90 -6.11 -39.54
C HIS A 263 -16.45 -4.63 -39.59
N TRP A 264 -17.02 -3.71 -38.81
CA TRP A 264 -16.51 -2.34 -38.71
C TRP A 264 -15.39 -2.22 -37.67
N ALA A 265 -14.58 -1.17 -37.86
CA ALA A 265 -13.49 -0.86 -36.95
C ALA A 265 -14.03 -0.52 -35.54
N PRO A 266 -13.23 -0.72 -34.46
CA PRO A 266 -13.58 -0.38 -33.07
C PRO A 266 -13.92 1.11 -32.83
N THR A 267 -13.73 1.96 -33.83
CA THR A 267 -14.06 3.39 -33.82
C THR A 267 -15.48 3.67 -34.31
N HIS A 268 -16.15 2.67 -34.89
CA HIS A 268 -17.54 2.79 -35.31
C HIS A 268 -18.45 2.93 -34.10
N THR A 269 -19.24 3.99 -34.08
CA THR A 269 -20.19 4.28 -33.01
C THR A 269 -21.49 4.73 -33.65
N ALA A 270 -22.59 4.12 -33.21
CA ALA A 270 -23.92 4.49 -33.69
C ALA A 270 -24.17 6.00 -33.52
N PRO A 271 -24.78 6.67 -34.50
CA PRO A 271 -25.06 8.11 -34.46
C PRO A 271 -26.04 8.54 -33.34
N VAL A 272 -26.66 7.57 -32.65
CA VAL A 272 -27.70 7.79 -31.62
C VAL A 272 -27.11 8.26 -30.28
N HIS A 273 -25.83 8.03 -30.03
CA HIS A 273 -25.16 8.49 -28.80
C HIS A 273 -24.12 9.54 -29.15
N TYR A 274 -24.23 10.73 -28.54
CA TYR A 274 -23.21 11.77 -28.64
C TYR A 274 -21.84 11.18 -28.29
N PRO A 275 -20.92 11.06 -29.26
CA PRO A 275 -19.67 10.35 -29.05
C PRO A 275 -18.72 11.23 -28.25
N TRP A 276 -18.80 11.15 -26.92
CA TRP A 276 -17.91 11.89 -26.01
C TRP A 276 -16.42 11.64 -26.33
N HIS A 277 -16.09 10.49 -26.90
CA HIS A 277 -14.75 10.13 -27.38
C HIS A 277 -14.26 10.94 -28.59
N LYS A 278 -15.17 11.58 -29.33
CA LYS A 278 -14.89 12.51 -30.43
C LYS A 278 -15.04 13.98 -30.02
N ALA A 279 -15.24 14.25 -28.73
CA ALA A 279 -15.39 15.62 -28.26
C ALA A 279 -14.04 16.37 -28.40
N PRO A 280 -14.04 17.61 -28.93
CA PRO A 280 -12.81 18.37 -29.15
C PRO A 280 -12.06 18.65 -27.84
N TYR A 281 -12.80 18.80 -26.73
CA TYR A 281 -12.22 18.94 -25.41
C TYR A 281 -11.38 17.72 -25.00
N LEU A 282 -11.86 16.50 -25.25
CA LEU A 282 -11.16 15.28 -24.89
C LEU A 282 -9.85 15.13 -25.67
N GLU A 283 -9.87 15.45 -26.97
CA GLU A 283 -8.66 15.40 -27.80
C GLU A 283 -7.62 16.42 -27.33
N LYS A 284 -8.05 17.65 -27.03
CA LYS A 284 -7.19 18.69 -26.45
C LYS A 284 -6.60 18.20 -25.13
N ARG A 285 -7.44 17.65 -24.24
CA ARG A 285 -7.02 17.16 -22.93
C ARG A 285 -6.06 15.97 -23.02
N LYS A 286 -6.27 15.04 -23.95
CA LYS A 286 -5.35 13.92 -24.23
C LYS A 286 -3.99 14.41 -24.71
N LYS A 287 -3.94 15.49 -25.50
CA LYS A 287 -2.68 16.12 -25.92
C LYS A 287 -1.95 16.78 -24.75
N GLU A 288 -2.67 17.51 -23.89
CA GLU A 288 -2.11 18.13 -22.68
C GLU A 288 -1.49 17.08 -21.73
N LEU A 289 -2.23 15.99 -21.46
CA LEU A 289 -1.79 14.91 -20.57
C LEU A 289 -0.82 13.92 -21.22
N GLY A 290 -0.49 14.08 -22.49
CA GLY A 290 0.22 13.09 -23.29
C GLY A 290 1.59 12.68 -22.73
N LYS A 291 2.30 13.59 -22.06
CA LYS A 291 3.59 13.29 -21.41
C LYS A 291 3.42 12.27 -20.27
N TYR A 292 2.48 12.54 -19.37
CA TYR A 292 2.19 11.67 -18.21
C TYR A 292 1.53 10.34 -18.63
N ILE A 293 0.72 10.36 -19.69
CA ILE A 293 0.15 9.13 -20.25
C ILE A 293 1.25 8.19 -20.74
N LYS A 294 2.28 8.72 -21.43
CA LYS A 294 3.43 7.91 -21.89
C LYS A 294 4.29 7.38 -20.75
N GLU A 295 4.40 8.12 -19.65
CA GLU A 295 5.11 7.65 -18.45
C GLU A 295 4.34 6.53 -17.75
N LEU A 296 3.01 6.67 -17.64
CA LEU A 296 2.14 5.67 -16.99
C LEU A 296 1.97 4.38 -17.83
N ASP A 297 1.89 4.53 -19.15
CA ASP A 297 1.64 3.45 -20.11
C ASP A 297 2.61 3.58 -21.30
N PRO A 298 3.89 3.17 -21.12
CA PRO A 298 4.93 3.37 -22.13
C PRO A 298 4.72 2.51 -23.37
N HIS A 299 4.01 1.38 -23.25
CA HIS A 299 3.81 0.44 -24.35
C HIS A 299 2.34 0.01 -24.46
N LYS A 300 1.59 0.74 -25.29
CA LYS A 300 0.23 0.36 -25.65
C LYS A 300 0.26 -0.67 -26.81
N PRO A 301 -0.25 -1.90 -26.60
CA PRO A 301 -0.21 -2.93 -27.63
C PRO A 301 -1.17 -2.64 -28.79
N GLU A 302 -0.74 -2.98 -30.01
CA GLU A 302 -1.59 -2.95 -31.20
C GLU A 302 -2.41 -4.24 -31.31
N PHE A 303 -3.64 -4.22 -30.77
CA PHE A 303 -4.49 -5.42 -30.72
C PHE A 303 -4.91 -5.97 -32.08
N ASP A 304 -5.08 -5.10 -33.08
CA ASP A 304 -5.59 -5.50 -34.39
C ASP A 304 -4.66 -6.49 -35.11
N ALA A 305 -3.35 -6.38 -34.88
CA ALA A 305 -2.30 -7.24 -35.41
C ALA A 305 -1.75 -8.27 -34.40
N LEU A 306 -2.28 -8.29 -33.17
CA LEU A 306 -1.79 -9.15 -32.08
C LEU A 306 -2.37 -10.58 -32.19
N GLU A 307 -1.94 -11.33 -33.21
CA GLU A 307 -2.35 -12.72 -33.42
C GLU A 307 -1.16 -13.65 -33.71
N ILE A 308 -1.23 -14.87 -33.17
CA ILE A 308 -0.25 -15.92 -33.46
C ILE A 308 -0.92 -16.89 -34.44
N ILE A 309 -0.51 -16.82 -35.71
CA ILE A 309 -0.98 -17.74 -36.73
C ILE A 309 0.02 -18.90 -36.83
N GLY A 310 -0.38 -20.06 -36.33
CA GLY A 310 0.38 -21.29 -36.54
C GLY A 310 0.32 -21.69 -38.02
N THR A 311 1.43 -21.59 -38.74
CA THR A 311 1.55 -22.11 -40.10
C THR A 311 2.10 -23.54 -40.05
N ASN A 312 1.56 -24.43 -40.88
CA ASN A 312 2.13 -25.79 -41.06
C ASN A 312 3.44 -25.79 -41.89
N GLN A 313 4.06 -24.61 -42.08
CA GLN A 313 5.29 -24.42 -42.83
C GLN A 313 6.31 -23.72 -41.93
N PRO A 314 7.24 -24.46 -41.29
CA PRO A 314 8.26 -23.90 -40.40
C PRO A 314 9.36 -23.11 -41.13
N GLN A 315 9.18 -22.82 -42.43
CA GLN A 315 10.20 -22.21 -43.29
C GLN A 315 9.54 -21.20 -44.23
N ILE A 316 9.22 -20.00 -43.76
CA ILE A 316 9.17 -18.79 -44.59
C ILE A 316 9.56 -17.58 -43.71
N LYS A 317 10.75 -17.06 -44.01
CA LYS A 317 11.25 -15.68 -43.90
C LYS A 317 10.97 -14.93 -42.58
N ARG A 318 12.02 -14.79 -41.76
CA ARG A 318 12.19 -13.58 -40.93
C ARG A 318 12.00 -12.36 -41.83
N PRO A 319 11.06 -11.45 -41.55
CA PRO A 319 11.19 -10.10 -42.04
C PRO A 319 12.39 -9.50 -41.30
N GLU A 320 13.46 -9.25 -42.04
CA GLU A 320 14.53 -8.33 -41.66
C GLU A 320 13.86 -6.98 -41.37
N SER A 321 13.56 -6.75 -40.10
CA SER A 321 13.28 -5.43 -39.57
C SER A 321 14.36 -5.20 -38.53
N GLU A 322 15.26 -4.30 -38.90
CA GLU A 322 16.32 -3.74 -38.08
C GLU A 322 15.76 -3.37 -36.71
N VAL A 323 16.11 -4.15 -35.71
CA VAL A 323 16.14 -3.68 -34.33
C VAL A 323 17.59 -3.80 -33.92
N ASP A 324 18.27 -2.68 -34.00
CA ASP A 324 19.60 -2.44 -33.44
C ASP A 324 19.61 -2.85 -31.97
N PHE A 325 19.98 -4.10 -31.71
CA PHE A 325 20.58 -4.44 -30.44
C PHE A 325 22.02 -3.98 -30.52
N VAL A 326 22.27 -2.80 -29.94
CA VAL A 326 23.60 -2.31 -29.63
C VAL A 326 24.35 -3.43 -28.90
N GLN A 327 25.28 -4.03 -29.63
CA GLN A 327 26.21 -5.02 -29.13
C GLN A 327 27.34 -4.23 -28.49
N GLU A 328 27.19 -3.86 -27.22
CA GLU A 328 28.30 -3.27 -26.46
C GLU A 328 29.39 -4.32 -26.25
N ASP A 329 30.46 -4.14 -27.05
CA ASP A 329 31.87 -4.36 -26.76
C ASP A 329 32.20 -5.52 -25.82
N ARG A 330 32.35 -6.71 -26.41
CA ARG A 330 33.32 -7.69 -25.90
C ARG A 330 34.72 -7.19 -26.20
N MET A 331 35.29 -6.41 -25.28
CA MET A 331 36.74 -6.27 -25.20
C MET A 331 37.32 -7.65 -24.89
N SER A 332 38.01 -8.20 -25.89
CA SER A 332 38.97 -9.28 -25.75
C SER A 332 40.10 -8.80 -24.85
N LEU A 333 40.11 -9.27 -23.60
CA LEU A 333 41.29 -9.31 -22.74
C LEU A 333 42.06 -10.58 -23.10
N ASP A 334 42.63 -10.57 -24.31
CA ASP A 334 43.86 -11.30 -24.58
C ASP A 334 44.99 -10.27 -24.35
N ASP A 335 46.04 -10.70 -23.66
CA ASP A 335 47.25 -9.97 -23.23
C ASP A 335 47.25 -9.42 -21.79
N LEU A 336 48.26 -9.89 -21.05
CA LEU A 336 48.79 -9.50 -19.73
C LEU A 336 48.40 -10.39 -18.52
N ASP A 337 49.06 -11.55 -18.39
CA ASP A 337 50.10 -11.74 -17.35
C ASP A 337 50.74 -13.15 -17.48
N ASP A 338 51.79 -13.22 -18.31
CA ASP A 338 52.84 -14.23 -18.21
C ASP A 338 54.02 -13.58 -17.47
N GLN A 339 54.25 -13.97 -16.22
CA GLN A 339 55.58 -13.98 -15.58
C GLN A 339 55.73 -15.20 -14.66
N ASP A 340 56.43 -16.20 -15.21
CA ASP A 340 57.45 -17.05 -14.58
C ASP A 340 57.10 -17.83 -13.29
N ILE A 341 56.77 -19.11 -13.46
CA ILE A 341 57.50 -20.18 -12.75
C ILE A 341 57.84 -21.28 -13.76
N ASP A 342 59.09 -21.21 -14.23
CA ASP A 342 59.80 -22.26 -14.94
C ASP A 342 59.79 -23.58 -14.14
N GLY A 343 59.42 -24.65 -14.83
CA GLY A 343 59.38 -25.99 -14.28
C GLY A 343 59.09 -27.00 -15.39
N GLU A 344 60.00 -27.07 -16.37
CA GLU A 344 60.05 -28.13 -17.36
C GLU A 344 59.89 -29.50 -16.68
N LYS A 345 58.76 -30.16 -16.94
CA LYS A 345 58.67 -31.61 -16.95
C LYS A 345 58.03 -32.01 -18.26
N GLU A 346 58.79 -32.80 -18.99
CA GLU A 346 58.40 -33.57 -20.17
C GLU A 346 56.97 -34.12 -20.05
N PRO A 347 56.25 -34.33 -21.18
CA PRO A 347 54.97 -35.02 -21.18
C PRO A 347 55.22 -36.50 -20.87
N GLY A 348 55.44 -36.78 -19.59
CA GLY A 348 55.41 -38.11 -19.04
C GLY A 348 53.99 -38.63 -19.21
N ASP A 349 53.89 -39.68 -20.01
CA ASP A 349 52.76 -40.57 -20.20
C ASP A 349 52.20 -41.03 -18.83
N GLN A 350 51.45 -40.16 -18.16
CA GLN A 350 50.64 -40.51 -17.01
C GLN A 350 49.41 -41.21 -17.58
N THR A 351 49.60 -42.50 -17.84
CA THR A 351 48.53 -43.49 -17.83
C THR A 351 47.50 -43.10 -16.77
N ASN A 352 46.39 -42.51 -17.20
CA ASN A 352 45.20 -42.36 -16.36
C ASN A 352 44.85 -43.78 -15.95
N GLN A 353 45.21 -44.16 -14.72
CA GLN A 353 44.74 -45.39 -14.14
C GLN A 353 43.24 -45.20 -13.94
N ASN A 354 42.45 -45.55 -14.95
CA ASN A 354 41.00 -45.57 -14.85
C ASN A 354 40.64 -46.34 -13.58
N VAL A 355 40.02 -45.65 -12.63
CA VAL A 355 39.68 -46.25 -11.35
C VAL A 355 38.61 -47.31 -11.64
N PHE A 356 38.93 -48.56 -11.38
CA PHE A 356 38.02 -49.67 -11.66
C PHE A 356 36.80 -49.56 -10.73
N GLY A 357 35.61 -49.37 -11.31
CA GLY A 357 34.36 -49.19 -10.59
C GLY A 357 33.73 -47.80 -10.78
N PRO A 358 32.66 -47.48 -10.04
CA PRO A 358 32.01 -46.19 -10.10
C PRO A 358 32.82 -45.12 -9.34
N SER A 359 33.20 -44.06 -10.04
CA SER A 359 33.95 -42.92 -9.49
C SER A 359 33.57 -41.64 -10.24
N LEU A 360 33.48 -40.52 -9.53
CA LEU A 360 33.30 -39.20 -10.12
C LEU A 360 34.30 -38.21 -9.51
N ASN A 361 35.02 -37.46 -10.32
CA ASN A 361 35.70 -36.26 -9.87
C ASN A 361 34.69 -35.11 -9.73
N PHE A 362 34.36 -34.78 -8.48
CA PHE A 362 33.36 -33.78 -8.11
C PHE A 362 34.06 -32.56 -7.50
N ALA A 363 33.95 -31.40 -8.17
CA ALA A 363 34.58 -30.15 -7.73
C ALA A 363 36.10 -30.26 -7.47
N GLY A 364 36.79 -31.11 -8.25
CA GLY A 364 38.24 -31.36 -8.12
C GLY A 364 38.61 -32.43 -7.09
N GLN A 365 37.64 -33.05 -6.41
CA GLN A 365 37.86 -34.15 -5.47
C GLN A 365 37.24 -35.47 -5.96
N PRO A 366 37.97 -36.61 -5.91
CA PRO A 366 37.46 -37.88 -6.39
C PRO A 366 36.45 -38.52 -5.42
N ALA A 367 35.19 -38.56 -5.81
CA ALA A 367 34.08 -39.28 -5.17
C ALA A 367 34.06 -40.75 -5.63
N ARG A 368 34.78 -41.62 -4.92
CA ARG A 368 34.91 -43.05 -5.25
C ARG A 368 33.86 -43.91 -4.56
N TRP A 369 33.49 -45.01 -5.19
CA TRP A 369 32.70 -46.06 -4.53
C TRP A 369 33.57 -46.90 -3.60
N ILE A 370 33.10 -47.14 -2.37
CA ILE A 370 33.87 -47.80 -1.29
C ILE A 370 33.43 -49.27 -1.10
N GLY A 371 32.44 -49.75 -1.88
CA GLY A 371 31.93 -51.12 -1.77
C GLY A 371 30.61 -51.23 -1.01
N ASP A 372 30.20 -50.17 -0.31
CA ASP A 372 28.94 -50.04 0.41
C ASP A 372 28.19 -48.75 0.01
N GLY A 373 26.87 -48.70 0.28
CA GLY A 373 26.02 -47.54 -0.02
C GLY A 373 25.43 -46.85 1.21
N TYR A 374 25.79 -47.32 2.41
CA TYR A 374 25.12 -46.97 3.67
C TYR A 374 26.05 -46.52 4.80
N SER A 375 27.35 -46.82 4.73
CA SER A 375 28.29 -46.66 5.85
C SER A 375 28.51 -45.22 6.30
N TYR A 376 28.34 -44.25 5.39
CA TYR A 376 28.45 -42.81 5.69
C TYR A 376 27.15 -42.06 5.36
N GLN A 377 26.02 -42.78 5.35
CA GLN A 377 24.72 -42.19 5.04
C GLN A 377 24.35 -41.07 6.03
N GLY A 378 24.10 -39.87 5.51
CA GLY A 378 23.74 -38.69 6.32
C GLY A 378 24.94 -37.79 6.70
N GLN A 379 26.17 -38.21 6.43
CA GLN A 379 27.35 -37.34 6.54
C GLN A 379 27.53 -36.51 5.26
N VAL A 380 28.16 -35.34 5.37
CA VAL A 380 28.58 -34.54 4.21
C VAL A 380 29.91 -35.10 3.71
N GLY A 381 29.93 -35.60 2.48
CA GLY A 381 31.12 -36.20 1.87
C GLY A 381 32.02 -35.14 1.25
N ILE A 382 31.58 -34.59 0.13
CA ILE A 382 32.32 -33.57 -0.63
C ILE A 382 31.39 -32.37 -0.84
N GLU A 383 31.88 -31.17 -0.52
CA GLU A 383 31.19 -29.92 -0.77
C GLU A 383 31.90 -29.13 -1.88
N GLY A 384 31.24 -28.94 -3.02
CA GLY A 384 31.69 -28.04 -4.08
C GLY A 384 31.08 -26.66 -3.88
N ARG A 385 31.89 -25.60 -3.89
CA ARG A 385 31.41 -24.21 -3.75
C ARG A 385 31.54 -23.45 -5.06
N VAL A 386 30.46 -22.82 -5.50
CA VAL A 386 30.45 -21.93 -6.68
C VAL A 386 30.07 -20.52 -6.22
N THR A 387 30.97 -19.57 -6.43
CA THR A 387 30.76 -18.16 -6.07
C THR A 387 30.44 -17.31 -7.29
N PHE A 388 29.50 -16.39 -7.13
CA PHE A 388 29.09 -15.43 -8.15
C PHE A 388 29.22 -14.02 -7.58
N GLU A 389 29.70 -13.10 -8.40
CA GLU A 389 29.80 -11.68 -8.06
C GLU A 389 29.23 -10.86 -9.22
N THR A 390 28.26 -10.00 -8.93
CA THR A 390 27.56 -9.20 -9.95
C THR A 390 26.86 -8.01 -9.32
N TYR A 391 26.48 -7.01 -10.11
CA TYR A 391 25.65 -5.91 -9.64
C TYR A 391 24.17 -6.30 -9.54
N SER A 392 23.40 -5.60 -8.71
CA SER A 392 21.98 -5.82 -8.54
C SER A 392 21.24 -5.63 -9.87
N GLY A 393 20.54 -6.66 -10.35
CA GLY A 393 19.82 -6.67 -11.62
C GLY A 393 20.53 -7.44 -12.74
N ASP A 394 21.86 -7.56 -12.66
CA ASP A 394 22.65 -8.23 -13.67
C ASP A 394 22.62 -9.76 -13.50
N ARG A 395 22.90 -10.45 -14.60
CA ARG A 395 23.01 -11.91 -14.63
C ARG A 395 24.47 -12.31 -14.81
N VAL A 396 24.90 -13.29 -14.03
CA VAL A 396 26.23 -13.89 -14.16
C VAL A 396 26.10 -15.41 -14.24
N THR A 397 26.93 -16.04 -15.07
CA THR A 397 26.94 -17.49 -15.26
C THR A 397 28.30 -18.03 -14.84
N SER A 398 28.30 -19.06 -14.00
CA SER A 398 29.49 -19.81 -13.60
C SER A 398 29.27 -21.30 -13.87
N TYR A 399 30.34 -22.08 -13.91
CA TYR A 399 30.30 -23.47 -14.34
C TYR A 399 30.90 -24.39 -13.28
N LEU A 400 30.26 -25.53 -13.05
CA LEU A 400 30.83 -26.64 -12.29
C LEU A 400 31.13 -27.79 -13.24
N TYR A 401 32.35 -28.31 -13.17
CA TYR A 401 32.80 -29.45 -13.95
C TYR A 401 32.76 -30.70 -13.08
N ILE A 402 32.12 -31.75 -13.60
CA ILE A 402 32.09 -33.08 -12.99
C ILE A 402 32.56 -34.08 -14.04
N VAL A 403 33.60 -34.85 -13.71
CA VAL A 403 34.22 -35.81 -14.64
C VAL A 403 34.01 -37.22 -14.11
N ASN A 404 33.59 -38.15 -14.96
CA ASN A 404 33.60 -39.56 -14.58
C ASN A 404 34.99 -40.17 -14.86
N ASP A 405 35.79 -40.28 -13.80
CA ASP A 405 37.11 -40.91 -13.80
C ASP A 405 37.06 -42.43 -13.54
N GLY A 406 35.85 -42.98 -13.39
CA GLY A 406 35.60 -44.41 -13.22
C GLY A 406 35.34 -45.16 -14.52
N THR A 407 35.10 -46.46 -14.40
CA THR A 407 34.76 -47.34 -15.53
C THR A 407 33.25 -47.61 -15.68
N THR A 408 32.42 -47.08 -14.78
CA THR A 408 30.97 -47.33 -14.72
C THR A 408 30.17 -46.06 -14.97
N ALA A 409 29.07 -46.15 -15.72
CA ALA A 409 28.16 -45.01 -15.93
C ALA A 409 27.45 -44.63 -14.62
N VAL A 410 27.40 -43.32 -14.32
CA VAL A 410 26.79 -42.81 -13.09
C VAL A 410 25.55 -41.97 -13.42
N TYR A 411 24.40 -42.39 -12.93
CA TYR A 411 23.16 -41.62 -12.99
C TYR A 411 23.16 -40.57 -11.88
N TYR A 412 22.69 -39.37 -12.17
CA TYR A 412 22.60 -38.29 -11.18
C TYR A 412 21.22 -37.65 -11.10
N ASP A 413 20.88 -37.12 -9.93
CA ASP A 413 19.69 -36.33 -9.67
C ASP A 413 20.03 -35.15 -8.73
N TRP A 414 19.24 -34.08 -8.80
CA TRP A 414 19.44 -32.84 -8.04
C TRP A 414 18.35 -32.64 -7.01
N LYS A 415 18.74 -32.54 -5.73
CA LYS A 415 17.80 -32.30 -4.63
C LYS A 415 18.15 -31.04 -3.86
N LYS A 416 17.25 -30.05 -3.89
CA LYS A 416 17.42 -28.81 -3.12
C LYS A 416 17.37 -29.08 -1.62
N LEU A 417 18.36 -28.59 -0.89
CA LEU A 417 18.36 -28.65 0.58
C LEU A 417 17.64 -27.40 1.13
N PRO A 418 16.68 -27.58 2.07
CA PRO A 418 16.06 -26.44 2.72
C PRO A 418 17.11 -25.69 3.54
N LYS A 419 17.07 -24.35 3.45
CA LYS A 419 17.91 -23.49 4.29
C LYS A 419 17.22 -23.29 5.62
N ASP A 420 17.90 -23.65 6.71
CA ASP A 420 17.41 -23.35 8.06
C ASP A 420 17.27 -21.83 8.22
N ASN A 421 16.15 -21.41 8.83
CA ASN A 421 15.86 -20.02 9.15
C ASN A 421 15.83 -19.88 10.67
N PRO A 422 16.98 -19.70 11.34
CA PRO A 422 17.04 -19.67 12.80
C PRO A 422 16.19 -18.55 13.44
N PHE A 423 15.82 -17.54 12.66
CA PHE A 423 15.13 -16.35 13.12
C PHE A 423 13.67 -16.26 12.65
N ASP A 424 13.15 -17.31 11.98
CA ASP A 424 11.77 -17.37 11.45
C ASP A 424 11.33 -16.12 10.67
N LEU A 425 12.28 -15.42 10.04
CA LEU A 425 12.00 -14.22 9.27
C LEU A 425 11.20 -14.59 8.02
N VAL A 426 10.11 -13.87 7.77
CA VAL A 426 9.30 -14.04 6.55
C VAL A 426 10.08 -13.52 5.35
N HIS A 427 10.92 -14.38 4.77
CA HIS A 427 11.59 -14.08 3.52
C HIS A 427 10.65 -14.32 2.35
N GLN A 428 10.46 -13.30 1.50
CA GLN A 428 9.87 -13.51 0.19
C GLN A 428 10.74 -14.53 -0.57
N GLN A 429 10.16 -15.67 -0.95
CA GLN A 429 10.82 -16.70 -1.73
C GLN A 429 11.06 -16.20 -3.17
N VAL A 430 12.10 -15.40 -3.34
CA VAL A 430 12.56 -14.94 -4.65
C VAL A 430 13.65 -15.90 -5.12
N GLN A 431 13.40 -16.57 -6.25
CA GLN A 431 14.39 -17.42 -6.90
C GLN A 431 15.52 -16.56 -7.49
N ARG A 432 16.77 -16.91 -7.14
CA ARG A 432 17.97 -16.15 -7.56
C ARG A 432 18.99 -17.00 -8.32
N PHE A 433 18.99 -18.32 -8.08
CA PHE A 433 19.82 -19.28 -8.79
C PHE A 433 18.97 -20.07 -9.79
N TYR A 434 19.49 -20.20 -10.99
CA TYR A 434 18.86 -20.87 -12.11
C TYR A 434 19.85 -21.84 -12.75
N PHE A 435 19.46 -23.09 -12.88
CA PHE A 435 20.19 -24.10 -13.64
C PHE A 435 19.23 -25.22 -14.03
N ASN A 436 19.66 -26.09 -14.93
CA ASN A 436 18.87 -27.27 -15.30
C ASN A 436 19.00 -28.35 -14.20
N ASN A 437 17.91 -28.61 -13.49
CA ASN A 437 17.83 -29.62 -12.44
C ASN A 437 17.36 -31.00 -12.96
N SER A 438 17.37 -31.23 -14.28
CA SER A 438 17.04 -32.54 -14.84
C SER A 438 18.02 -33.61 -14.40
N SER A 439 17.51 -34.79 -14.06
CA SER A 439 18.34 -35.99 -13.88
C SER A 439 19.02 -36.39 -15.18
N GLY A 440 20.22 -36.98 -15.10
CA GLY A 440 20.97 -37.42 -16.28
C GLY A 440 21.90 -38.58 -15.98
N VAL A 441 22.74 -38.91 -16.97
CA VAL A 441 23.76 -39.97 -16.89
C VAL A 441 25.10 -39.37 -17.30
N ILE A 442 26.17 -39.74 -16.60
CA ILE A 442 27.55 -39.38 -16.94
C ILE A 442 28.27 -40.67 -17.33
N LEU A 443 28.68 -40.78 -18.60
CA LEU A 443 29.37 -41.95 -19.12
C LEU A 443 30.83 -41.99 -18.64
N PRO A 444 31.47 -43.18 -18.60
CA PRO A 444 32.90 -43.29 -18.26
C PRO A 444 33.78 -42.41 -19.15
N GLY A 445 34.66 -41.61 -18.55
CA GLY A 445 35.52 -40.64 -19.25
C GLY A 445 34.82 -39.35 -19.71
N GLU A 446 33.51 -39.21 -19.50
CA GLU A 446 32.76 -38.03 -19.88
C GLU A 446 32.94 -36.90 -18.86
N THR A 447 33.09 -35.67 -19.37
CA THR A 447 33.13 -34.45 -18.56
C THR A 447 31.84 -33.66 -18.76
N MET A 448 31.04 -33.54 -17.71
CA MET A 448 29.81 -32.77 -17.70
C MET A 448 30.05 -31.36 -17.16
N LYS A 449 29.58 -30.37 -17.93
CA LYS A 449 29.65 -28.95 -17.58
C LYS A 449 28.27 -28.45 -17.18
N PHE A 450 28.09 -28.13 -15.89
CA PHE A 450 26.83 -27.60 -15.36
C PHE A 450 26.87 -26.06 -15.31
N PRO A 451 26.08 -25.36 -16.15
CA PRO A 451 25.96 -23.91 -16.08
C PRO A 451 25.00 -23.50 -14.95
N PHE A 452 25.51 -22.73 -13.99
CA PHE A 452 24.72 -22.07 -12.96
C PHE A 452 24.61 -20.58 -13.29
N VAL A 453 23.39 -20.05 -13.27
CA VAL A 453 23.11 -18.65 -13.50
C VAL A 453 22.63 -18.01 -12.20
N PHE A 454 23.22 -16.88 -11.82
CA PHE A 454 22.81 -16.08 -10.68
C PHE A 454 22.28 -14.72 -11.15
N LYS A 455 21.10 -14.34 -10.64
CA LYS A 455 20.49 -13.03 -10.84
C LYS A 455 19.72 -12.63 -9.59
N SER A 456 20.03 -11.47 -9.01
CA SER A 456 19.31 -10.93 -7.86
C SER A 456 18.85 -9.49 -8.14
N PRO A 457 17.57 -9.16 -7.89
CA PRO A 457 17.09 -7.78 -7.99
C PRO A 457 17.60 -6.91 -6.83
N ASN A 458 17.93 -7.53 -5.69
CA ASN A 458 18.35 -6.83 -4.48
C ASN A 458 19.83 -7.11 -4.22
N ALA A 459 20.55 -6.11 -3.72
CA ALA A 459 21.90 -6.30 -3.22
C ALA A 459 21.90 -7.17 -1.95
N GLY A 460 22.98 -7.92 -1.75
CA GLY A 460 23.16 -8.83 -0.64
C GLY A 460 23.87 -10.13 -1.00
N VAL A 461 24.14 -10.93 0.02
CA VAL A 461 24.77 -12.25 -0.11
C VAL A 461 23.71 -13.34 0.01
N PHE A 462 23.57 -14.15 -1.03
CA PHE A 462 22.59 -15.21 -1.11
C PHE A 462 23.30 -16.57 -1.21
N THR A 463 22.77 -17.56 -0.51
CA THR A 463 23.32 -18.91 -0.50
C THR A 463 22.23 -19.94 -0.74
N GLU A 464 22.52 -20.92 -1.59
CA GLU A 464 21.63 -22.04 -1.88
C GLU A 464 22.44 -23.35 -1.93
N GLN A 465 21.92 -24.40 -1.30
CA GLN A 465 22.60 -25.70 -1.21
C GLN A 465 21.79 -26.77 -1.94
N TRP A 466 22.50 -27.56 -2.75
CA TRP A 466 21.93 -28.65 -3.55
C TRP A 466 22.68 -29.93 -3.27
N LYS A 467 21.93 -31.00 -3.00
CA LYS A 467 22.47 -32.35 -2.90
C LYS A 467 22.51 -32.99 -4.29
N PHE A 468 23.68 -33.48 -4.67
CA PHE A 468 23.92 -34.22 -5.90
C PHE A 468 23.83 -35.72 -5.58
N GLU A 469 22.72 -36.35 -5.95
CA GLU A 469 22.46 -37.77 -5.66
C GLU A 469 22.94 -38.64 -6.82
N THR A 470 23.80 -39.62 -6.56
CA THR A 470 24.38 -40.50 -7.58
C THR A 470 23.88 -41.94 -7.45
N ARG A 471 23.75 -42.63 -8.59
CA ARG A 471 23.45 -44.07 -8.68
C ARG A 471 24.40 -44.71 -9.70
N PRO A 472 25.27 -45.65 -9.29
CA PRO A 472 25.46 -46.19 -7.94
C PRO A 472 25.92 -45.14 -6.93
N VAL A 473 25.59 -45.36 -5.66
CA VAL A 473 25.88 -44.41 -4.56
C VAL A 473 27.38 -44.33 -4.33
N LEU A 474 27.95 -43.13 -4.42
CA LEU A 474 29.38 -42.88 -4.21
C LEU A 474 29.69 -42.57 -2.73
N CYS A 475 30.97 -42.62 -2.34
CA CYS A 475 31.45 -42.26 -1.01
C CYS A 475 30.74 -42.98 0.16
N GLY A 476 30.33 -44.23 -0.02
CA GLY A 476 29.67 -45.02 1.03
C GLY A 476 28.32 -44.45 1.51
N GLY A 477 27.67 -43.60 0.70
CA GLY A 477 26.40 -42.94 1.07
C GLY A 477 26.54 -41.51 1.59
N ALA A 478 27.76 -40.98 1.68
CA ALA A 478 27.98 -39.58 2.03
C ALA A 478 27.38 -38.63 0.98
N SER A 479 26.80 -37.52 1.43
CA SER A 479 26.12 -36.57 0.54
C SER A 479 27.13 -35.69 -0.19
N LEU A 480 27.04 -35.66 -1.52
CA LEU A 480 27.73 -34.68 -2.36
C LEU A 480 26.88 -33.40 -2.38
N ILE A 481 27.46 -32.27 -1.98
CA ILE A 481 26.73 -31.00 -1.84
C ILE A 481 27.36 -29.94 -2.74
N VAL A 482 26.54 -29.19 -3.46
CA VAL A 482 26.94 -27.98 -4.18
C VAL A 482 26.36 -26.77 -3.45
N THR A 483 27.25 -25.91 -2.96
CA THR A 483 26.90 -24.63 -2.33
C THR A 483 27.09 -23.50 -3.33
N LEU A 484 25.98 -22.91 -3.78
CA LEU A 484 25.96 -21.73 -4.64
C LEU A 484 25.93 -20.47 -3.75
N ARG A 485 26.90 -19.57 -3.91
CA ARG A 485 27.00 -18.31 -3.16
C ARG A 485 27.03 -17.14 -4.12
N GLY A 486 25.97 -16.34 -4.16
CA GLY A 486 25.85 -15.17 -5.01
C GLY A 486 25.96 -13.88 -4.21
N ILE A 487 26.85 -12.99 -4.63
CA ILE A 487 27.08 -11.67 -4.08
C ILE A 487 26.53 -10.67 -5.09
N ALA A 488 25.46 -9.98 -4.72
CA ALA A 488 24.88 -8.89 -5.49
C ALA A 488 25.29 -7.56 -4.88
N LEU A 489 26.08 -6.76 -5.58
CA LEU A 489 26.52 -5.44 -5.15
C LEU A 489 25.54 -4.36 -5.64
N GLN A 490 25.27 -3.35 -4.82
CA GLN A 490 24.50 -2.19 -5.27
C GLN A 490 25.45 -1.16 -5.86
N GLU A 491 25.15 -0.66 -7.05
CA GLU A 491 25.87 0.49 -7.61
C GLU A 491 25.58 1.76 -6.81
N ASP A 492 26.63 2.49 -6.42
CA ASP A 492 26.53 3.81 -5.81
C ASP A 492 26.37 4.89 -6.90
N LYS A 493 25.16 4.96 -7.48
CA LYS A 493 24.83 5.92 -8.54
C LYS A 493 25.03 7.38 -8.13
N PHE A 494 25.00 7.67 -6.82
CA PHE A 494 25.06 9.02 -6.26
C PHE A 494 26.41 9.34 -5.63
N GLN A 495 27.46 8.54 -5.87
CA GLN A 495 28.77 8.76 -5.28
C GLN A 495 29.28 10.20 -5.48
N LYS A 496 29.21 10.72 -6.72
CA LYS A 496 29.67 12.08 -7.05
C LYS A 496 28.88 13.17 -6.33
N GLU A 497 27.56 13.00 -6.24
CA GLU A 497 26.68 13.94 -5.54
C GLU A 497 26.92 13.91 -4.02
N ARG A 498 27.12 12.73 -3.44
CA ARG A 498 27.49 12.57 -2.03
C ARG A 498 28.81 13.26 -1.72
N GLU A 499 29.83 13.06 -2.56
CA GLU A 499 31.15 13.71 -2.39
C GLU A 499 31.07 15.24 -2.50
N GLN A 500 30.18 15.78 -3.34
CA GLN A 500 29.93 17.22 -3.41
C GLN A 500 29.20 17.73 -2.17
N LEU A 501 28.18 17.01 -1.71
CA LEU A 501 27.43 17.34 -0.50
C LEU A 501 28.32 17.31 0.75
N GLU A 502 29.18 16.30 0.87
CA GLU A 502 30.10 16.16 2.00
C GLU A 502 31.11 17.32 2.04
N ARG A 503 31.60 17.77 0.88
CA ARG A 503 32.45 18.97 0.78
C ARG A 503 31.72 20.25 1.18
N ASP A 504 30.48 20.45 0.70
CA ASP A 504 29.66 21.63 1.06
C ASP A 504 29.33 21.64 2.57
N LEU A 505 29.01 20.47 3.14
CA LEU A 505 28.77 20.32 4.58
C LEU A 505 30.02 20.62 5.41
N GLN A 506 31.18 20.11 5.00
CA GLN A 506 32.46 20.41 5.66
C GLN A 506 32.76 21.93 5.64
N GLN A 507 32.50 22.60 4.51
CA GLN A 507 32.67 24.06 4.41
C GLN A 507 31.73 24.81 5.36
N LYS A 508 30.43 24.48 5.35
CA LYS A 508 29.44 25.09 6.24
C LYS A 508 29.73 24.81 7.72
N GLN A 509 30.20 23.61 8.04
CA GLN A 509 30.61 23.26 9.39
C GLN A 509 31.78 24.13 9.85
N ALA A 510 32.80 24.31 9.00
CA ALA A 510 33.94 25.17 9.31
C ALA A 510 33.51 26.63 9.56
N GLU A 511 32.65 27.18 8.70
CA GLU A 511 32.08 28.53 8.89
C GLU A 511 31.32 28.67 10.21
N GLN A 512 30.51 27.66 10.54
CA GLN A 512 29.73 27.67 11.77
C GLN A 512 30.61 27.57 13.01
N ILE A 513 31.67 26.76 12.98
CA ILE A 513 32.66 26.69 14.06
C ILE A 513 33.31 28.05 14.27
N VAL A 514 33.76 28.71 13.20
CA VAL A 514 34.37 30.05 13.27
C VAL A 514 33.38 31.07 13.84
N ARG A 515 32.14 31.10 13.36
CA ARG A 515 31.10 31.98 13.92
C ARG A 515 30.85 31.73 15.40
N ASN A 516 30.83 30.47 15.83
CA ASN A 516 30.58 30.14 17.22
C ASN A 516 31.76 30.56 18.12
N ILE A 517 33.00 30.38 17.64
CA ILE A 517 34.20 30.89 18.32
C ILE A 517 34.13 32.41 18.44
N LEU A 518 33.77 33.12 17.36
CA LEU A 518 33.62 34.58 17.40
C LEU A 518 32.54 35.03 18.38
N HIS A 519 31.36 34.41 18.37
CA HIS A 519 30.31 34.71 19.35
C HIS A 519 30.77 34.47 20.79
N ASN A 520 31.50 33.38 21.05
CA ASN A 520 32.04 33.12 22.38
C ASN A 520 33.05 34.19 22.81
N ILE A 521 33.91 34.66 21.89
CA ILE A 521 34.84 35.75 22.16
C ILE A 521 34.07 37.04 22.46
N ILE A 522 33.10 37.42 21.61
CA ILE A 522 32.31 38.64 21.77
C ILE A 522 31.53 38.63 23.09
N ASN A 523 30.86 37.52 23.40
CA ASN A 523 30.13 37.37 24.66
C ASN A 523 31.06 37.38 25.89
N GLY A 524 32.33 36.99 25.71
CA GLY A 524 33.36 37.08 26.75
C GLY A 524 33.83 38.50 27.04
N ILE A 525 33.57 39.47 26.15
CA ILE A 525 33.91 40.88 26.35
C ILE A 525 32.82 41.52 27.23
N LYS A 526 33.00 41.45 28.55
CA LYS A 526 32.18 42.23 29.48
C LYS A 526 32.56 43.71 29.41
N ILE A 527 31.66 44.52 28.88
CA ILE A 527 31.74 45.98 29.00
C ILE A 527 31.37 46.32 30.44
N GLN A 528 32.17 47.15 31.12
CA GLN A 528 31.84 47.60 32.47
C GLN A 528 30.52 48.36 32.47
N ASP A 529 29.62 48.03 33.41
CA ASP A 529 28.34 48.72 33.55
C ASP A 529 28.55 50.20 33.85
N ARG A 530 27.76 51.04 33.18
CA ARG A 530 27.78 52.50 33.37
C ARG A 530 27.36 52.81 34.82
N PRO A 531 28.12 53.64 35.57
CA PRO A 531 27.71 54.03 36.92
C PRO A 531 26.35 54.77 36.86
N PRO A 532 25.43 54.49 37.80
CA PRO A 532 24.12 55.14 37.84
C PRO A 532 24.27 56.65 38.08
N SER A 533 23.46 57.46 37.38
CA SER A 533 23.44 58.91 37.54
C SER A 533 22.84 59.31 38.88
N PRO A 534 23.37 60.34 39.58
CA PRO A 534 22.86 60.78 40.88
C PRO A 534 21.52 61.51 40.71
N VAL A 535 20.42 60.79 40.91
CA VAL A 535 19.05 61.35 40.87
C VAL A 535 18.74 62.15 42.14
N ASP A 536 19.43 61.87 43.26
CA ASP A 536 19.13 62.45 44.58
C ASP A 536 19.74 63.85 44.84
N ALA A 537 20.49 64.43 43.89
CA ALA A 537 21.15 65.73 44.10
C ALA A 537 20.20 66.94 44.07
N TYR A 538 18.93 66.76 43.66
CA TYR A 538 17.97 67.85 43.43
C TYR A 538 16.66 67.73 44.22
N ILE A 539 16.57 66.84 45.21
CA ILE A 539 15.35 66.68 46.00
C ILE A 539 15.18 67.92 46.89
N THR A 540 14.04 68.59 46.77
CA THR A 540 13.72 69.78 47.58
C THR A 540 13.13 69.40 48.94
N GLU A 541 13.24 70.29 49.93
CA GLU A 541 12.69 70.09 51.28
C GLU A 541 11.17 69.80 51.26
N GLU A 542 10.43 70.44 50.36
CA GLU A 542 8.99 70.21 50.15
C GLU A 542 8.68 68.77 49.74
N GLU A 543 9.53 68.20 48.89
CA GLU A 543 9.37 66.84 48.34
C GLU A 543 9.72 65.77 49.39
N ILE A 544 10.73 66.04 50.23
CA ILE A 544 11.06 65.20 51.40
C ILE A 544 9.91 65.23 52.42
N PHE A 545 9.41 66.42 52.77
CA PHE A 545 8.30 66.58 53.70
C PHE A 545 7.01 65.91 53.19
N SER A 546 6.71 66.04 51.89
CA SER A 546 5.53 65.43 51.27
C SER A 546 5.61 63.91 51.22
N ARG A 547 6.82 63.35 51.04
CA ARG A 547 7.06 61.90 51.08
C ARG A 547 6.88 61.33 52.49
N ASN A 548 7.34 62.06 53.50
CA ASN A 548 7.28 61.61 54.89
C ASN A 548 5.91 61.89 55.54
N ASN A 549 5.16 62.91 55.07
CA ASN A 549 3.86 63.28 55.62
C ASN A 549 2.77 63.36 54.54
N PRO A 550 2.26 62.22 54.04
CA PRO A 550 1.32 62.19 52.91
C PRO A 550 -0.04 62.86 53.17
N LYS A 551 -0.38 63.18 54.42
CA LYS A 551 -1.65 63.80 54.83
C LYS A 551 -1.54 65.29 55.19
N LEU A 552 -0.34 65.86 55.15
CA LEU A 552 -0.07 67.25 55.51
C LEU A 552 0.46 68.01 54.31
N PHE A 553 0.09 69.28 54.18
CA PHE A 553 0.60 70.15 53.12
C PHE A 553 1.82 70.91 53.62
N TYR A 554 2.88 70.96 52.81
CA TYR A 554 4.07 71.74 53.12
C TYR A 554 3.71 73.24 53.19
N THR A 555 3.91 73.84 54.34
CA THR A 555 3.89 75.30 54.52
C THR A 555 5.19 75.69 55.20
N HIS A 556 6.01 76.48 54.50
CA HIS A 556 7.37 76.80 54.93
C HIS A 556 7.43 77.35 56.37
N ASP A 557 6.56 78.31 56.70
CA ASP A 557 6.53 78.93 58.03
C ASP A 557 6.20 77.94 59.15
N ALA A 558 5.30 76.99 58.88
CA ALA A 558 4.88 76.01 59.87
C ALA A 558 5.93 74.88 60.00
N VAL A 559 6.61 74.50 58.90
CA VAL A 559 7.72 73.52 58.94
C VAL A 559 8.95 74.09 59.62
N GLN A 560 9.26 75.38 59.42
CA GLN A 560 10.32 76.05 60.17
C GLN A 560 10.01 76.16 61.66
N ALA A 561 8.76 76.44 62.04
CA ALA A 561 8.36 76.44 63.44
C ALA A 561 8.47 75.04 64.08
N LEU A 562 8.11 73.98 63.35
CA LEU A 562 8.33 72.59 63.81
C LEU A 562 9.81 72.24 63.91
N LYS A 563 10.67 72.72 62.99
CA LYS A 563 12.14 72.59 63.10
C LYS A 563 12.68 73.28 64.36
N GLN A 564 12.15 74.47 64.69
CA GLN A 564 12.52 75.19 65.90
C GLN A 564 12.07 74.45 67.16
N LEU A 565 10.83 73.95 67.19
CA LEU A 565 10.33 73.09 68.26
C LEU A 565 11.20 71.85 68.46
N TYR A 566 11.58 71.16 67.38
CA TYR A 566 12.47 70.01 67.44
C TYR A 566 13.84 70.36 68.07
N ALA A 567 14.40 71.51 67.72
CA ALA A 567 15.65 72.00 68.30
C ALA A 567 15.56 72.42 69.77
N GLU A 568 14.36 72.76 70.26
CA GLU A 568 14.08 73.15 71.64
C GLU A 568 13.84 71.96 72.58
N ILE A 569 13.33 70.84 72.06
CA ILE A 569 13.08 69.60 72.81
C ILE A 569 14.39 69.01 73.35
N ASN A 570 15.45 68.98 72.53
CA ASN A 570 16.76 68.41 72.89
C ASN A 570 17.89 69.43 72.73
N PRO A 571 18.11 70.34 73.71
CA PRO A 571 19.12 71.38 73.60
C PRO A 571 20.58 70.89 73.77
N GLU A 572 20.79 69.66 74.24
CA GLU A 572 22.11 69.07 74.52
C GLU A 572 22.73 68.30 73.32
N GLU A 573 21.92 67.88 72.33
CA GLU A 573 22.36 67.09 71.16
C GLU A 573 22.45 67.93 69.86
N LYS A 574 22.86 69.20 69.98
CA LYS A 574 22.70 70.21 68.91
C LYS A 574 23.55 70.02 67.65
N GLU A 575 24.59 69.20 67.65
CA GLU A 575 25.59 69.26 66.57
C GLU A 575 25.34 68.33 65.38
N ASP A 576 24.52 67.26 65.47
CA ASP A 576 24.38 66.31 64.36
C ASP A 576 22.95 65.81 64.06
N ARG A 577 21.92 66.28 64.78
CA ARG A 577 20.54 65.78 64.61
C ARG A 577 19.68 66.73 63.76
N ILE A 578 19.68 66.50 62.44
CA ILE A 578 18.76 67.17 61.51
C ILE A 578 17.41 66.44 61.57
N TRP A 579 16.33 67.17 61.86
CA TRP A 579 14.98 66.61 61.80
C TRP A 579 14.70 66.08 60.38
N ASP A 580 14.25 64.84 60.30
CA ASP A 580 13.92 64.12 59.06
C ASP A 580 12.63 64.59 58.39
N LEU A 581 12.08 65.72 58.84
CA LEU A 581 10.84 66.33 58.37
C LEU A 581 9.60 65.48 58.62
N SER A 582 9.66 64.43 59.45
CA SER A 582 8.52 63.58 59.81
C SER A 582 7.80 64.12 61.05
N VAL A 583 6.52 64.46 60.91
CA VAL A 583 5.69 64.97 62.01
C VAL A 583 5.28 63.85 62.97
N GLU A 584 5.21 62.60 62.48
CA GLU A 584 4.87 61.43 63.28
C GLU A 584 6.03 61.06 64.21
N ASP A 585 7.27 61.09 63.70
CA ASP A 585 8.47 60.84 64.53
C ASP A 585 8.69 61.96 65.57
N LEU A 586 8.45 63.22 65.20
CA LEU A 586 8.49 64.35 66.14
C LEU A 586 7.45 64.21 67.26
N LYS A 587 6.25 63.73 66.92
CA LYS A 587 5.19 63.46 67.90
C LYS A 587 5.58 62.33 68.84
N ASP A 588 6.17 61.26 68.32
CA ASP A 588 6.59 60.11 69.13
C ASP A 588 7.72 60.49 70.09
N GLU A 589 8.66 61.34 69.66
CA GLU A 589 9.72 61.89 70.53
C GLU A 589 9.16 62.83 71.61
N LEU A 590 8.15 63.64 71.29
CA LEU A 590 7.42 64.44 72.28
C LEU A 590 6.63 63.60 73.28
N MET A 591 6.04 62.49 72.85
CA MET A 591 5.30 61.58 73.72
C MET A 591 6.23 60.80 74.67
N ALA A 592 7.49 60.60 74.27
CA ALA A 592 8.52 59.91 75.05
C ALA A 592 9.18 60.78 76.14
N MET A 593 8.93 62.10 76.17
CA MET A 593 9.37 62.96 77.27
C MET A 593 8.66 62.59 78.59
N ASP A 594 9.33 62.78 79.73
CA ASP A 594 8.79 62.45 81.05
C ASP A 594 7.46 63.19 81.32
N ASP A 595 6.48 62.49 81.91
CA ASP A 595 5.14 63.04 82.18
C ASP A 595 5.14 64.17 83.23
N ASP A 596 6.23 64.31 84.00
CA ASP A 596 6.42 65.37 85.00
C ASP A 596 7.07 66.65 84.41
N ASP A 597 7.45 66.67 83.13
CA ASP A 597 7.99 67.86 82.47
C ASP A 597 6.84 68.79 82.04
N GLU A 598 6.64 69.90 82.78
CA GLU A 598 5.61 70.91 82.52
C GLU A 598 5.66 71.46 81.06
N ARG A 599 6.80 71.34 80.37
CA ARG A 599 6.98 71.80 78.98
C ARG A 599 6.36 70.85 77.94
N LYS A 600 6.07 69.59 78.30
CA LYS A 600 5.51 68.58 77.39
C LYS A 600 4.14 68.99 76.85
N GLU A 601 3.27 69.49 77.71
CA GLU A 601 1.94 69.94 77.32
C GLU A 601 2.01 71.17 76.40
N ASP A 602 2.91 72.10 76.69
CA ASP A 602 3.14 73.30 75.88
C ASP A 602 3.68 72.95 74.48
N PHE A 603 4.65 72.05 74.37
CA PHE A 603 5.20 71.62 73.08
C PHE A 603 4.19 70.83 72.25
N LEU A 604 3.39 69.96 72.88
CA LEU A 604 2.29 69.26 72.20
C LEU A 604 1.21 70.25 71.72
N HIS A 605 0.91 71.29 72.49
CA HIS A 605 -0.03 72.33 72.08
C HIS A 605 0.48 73.13 70.88
N GLN A 606 1.77 73.50 70.89
CA GLN A 606 2.40 74.22 69.79
C GLN A 606 2.49 73.35 68.53
N MET A 607 2.92 72.08 68.63
CA MET A 607 2.93 71.13 67.52
C MET A 607 1.52 70.98 66.92
N ASN A 608 0.50 70.73 67.75
CA ASN A 608 -0.87 70.57 67.27
C ASN A 608 -1.40 71.84 66.58
N THR A 609 -0.98 73.02 67.03
CA THR A 609 -1.34 74.30 66.38
C THR A 609 -0.71 74.43 65.00
N HIS A 610 0.56 74.03 64.84
CA HIS A 610 1.25 74.07 63.54
C HIS A 610 0.75 72.97 62.59
N VAL A 611 0.51 71.76 63.08
CA VAL A 611 -0.09 70.65 62.29
C VAL A 611 -1.52 71.00 61.85
N SER A 612 -2.30 71.66 62.71
CA SER A 612 -3.64 72.14 62.33
C SER A 612 -3.58 73.13 61.17
N LYS A 613 -2.59 74.03 61.14
CA LYS A 613 -2.37 74.96 60.01
C LYS A 613 -2.00 74.24 58.71
N MET A 614 -1.29 73.11 58.78
CA MET A 614 -0.91 72.28 57.64
C MET A 614 -2.02 71.34 57.14
N SER A 615 -3.04 71.08 57.98
CA SER A 615 -4.14 70.17 57.67
C SER A 615 -5.19 70.76 56.72
N TYR A 616 -5.23 72.09 56.57
CA TYR A 616 -6.14 72.78 55.66
C TYR A 616 -5.41 73.22 54.40
N SER A 617 -5.95 72.86 53.23
CA SER A 617 -5.41 73.36 51.97
C SER A 617 -5.73 74.85 51.80
N GLN A 618 -4.68 75.67 51.61
CA GLN A 618 -4.90 76.91 50.88
C GLN A 618 -5.28 76.50 49.46
N SER A 619 -6.49 76.85 49.04
CA SER A 619 -7.01 76.54 47.71
C SER A 619 -6.18 77.28 46.65
N ASN A 620 -5.07 76.67 46.23
CA ASN A 620 -4.32 77.17 45.09
C ASN A 620 -5.12 76.81 43.83
N PRO A 621 -5.52 77.80 43.00
CA PRO A 621 -6.22 77.51 41.77
C PRO A 621 -5.30 76.67 40.88
N ILE A 622 -5.76 75.47 40.57
CA ILE A 622 -5.07 74.51 39.72
C ILE A 622 -5.00 75.10 38.30
N LYS A 623 -3.89 75.76 37.95
CA LYS A 623 -3.59 76.18 36.57
C LYS A 623 -3.16 74.95 35.76
N LYS A 624 -4.12 74.10 35.40
CA LYS A 624 -3.89 72.82 34.70
C LYS A 624 -3.51 72.95 33.22
N ASP A 625 -3.52 74.15 32.64
CA ASP A 625 -3.39 74.34 31.18
C ASP A 625 -2.14 75.11 30.71
N LEU A 626 -1.14 75.36 31.56
CA LEU A 626 0.02 76.17 31.14
C LEU A 626 1.21 75.39 30.55
N TYR A 627 1.21 74.06 30.59
CA TYR A 627 2.28 73.24 30.02
C TYR A 627 1.74 72.06 29.20
N LYS A 628 0.98 72.37 28.14
CA LYS A 628 0.91 71.53 26.94
C LYS A 628 1.57 72.27 25.78
N ALA A 629 2.90 72.27 25.78
CA ALA A 629 3.71 72.60 24.62
C ALA A 629 5.06 71.90 24.76
N GLY A 630 5.38 71.02 23.82
CA GLY A 630 6.63 70.24 23.75
C GLY A 630 6.37 68.84 23.27
#